data_AF-A0A1Y2DCF5-F1
#
_entry.id   AF-A0A1Y2DCF5-F1
#
_cell.length_a   1.000
_cell.length_b   1.000
_cell.length_c   1.000
_cell.angle_alpha   90.00
_cell.angle_beta   90.00
_cell.angle_gamma   90.00
#
_symmetry.space_group_name_H-M   'P 1'
#
loop_
_entity.id
_entity.type
_entity.pdbx_description
1 polymer ?
#
loop_
_entity_poly.entity_id
_entity_poly.type
_entity_poly.pdbx_seq_one_letter_code
_entity_poly.pdbx_strand_id
1 'polypeptide(L)'
;MAPPKRPSKPTRQLPPLSLLLLSLSLSFTLYLFYFLSHRTTTPTLPIPSKLAFLRPIASILDSGSDARAASSPSEHKQEIGSGGWSAPLRQRLLKKRAAILSSSQPDKPPSIPITDSLPSVLSLSPSLLRTWDDTFNSLSSHAQLLSSTALKSAKLQGRLNGIPGTGIESEDEARALQEHLDCWTGKGEWVRDEKGDARGGKGVLVHKQESVYAGCERRFYKGREASAETSGAEWDVRESLKWRWVPSASCSSTAPPSSPPSSSHTLSRHRFCTLLAHKSTLLVGDTPQYSLHDLFLDFTSVKPQSCYGDLYCREHALCGDVLRAGEDGDGALQEVENWEDDERVFNRLPLPPSAATLEKRAFNLTNTDSSLPSSDSKAEPHRRALAKSSRSPSYGTLLRYRRSDGLRPSTAHTSPSYIHPSTGIREINQQWLADSRRSDLVILAKGPLPWPERGIDAKWDSKYGKKEGESAEKQAERMIKAAEEITMKVWLPEVVETLKAVRGPPSPVDQLVVYRGGWRVQPDCGASSLPSTSFSSGAESDSPPSPPTSPGDGPPPHARQPSLHSILFRGALPSSSSASPLRLTDPFSLFHNLQTILQNHLLRTVILPEWGVPYLDLETPLSVWRSGMVGGSASAPFSSSSGAGAGLVDQSAAGVGEQAYGTGLGVGLRSAASGDCLRYCLPSPGGAVEEAFLGGLLRIFERGWASTRERRETWVGDGFENLKERTGSS
;
A
#
# COMPACT_ATOMS: atom_id res chain seq x y z
N MET A 1 11.65 15.44 -72.69
CA MET A 1 12.28 15.00 -71.44
C MET A 1 11.21 14.37 -70.56
N ALA A 2 11.19 13.05 -70.45
CA ALA A 2 10.20 12.29 -69.69
C ALA A 2 10.79 11.85 -68.33
N PRO A 3 10.00 11.77 -67.25
CA PRO A 3 10.50 11.48 -65.91
C PRO A 3 10.80 9.98 -65.69
N PRO A 4 11.70 9.63 -64.77
CA PRO A 4 12.23 8.28 -64.62
C PRO A 4 11.26 7.32 -63.89
N LYS A 5 11.27 6.06 -64.34
CA LYS A 5 10.53 4.91 -63.80
C LYS A 5 11.08 4.48 -62.43
N ARG A 6 10.17 4.16 -61.49
CA ARG A 6 10.49 3.50 -60.21
C ARG A 6 10.74 1.99 -60.41
N PRO A 7 11.66 1.37 -59.64
CA PRO A 7 11.92 -0.06 -59.70
C PRO A 7 10.83 -0.90 -58.99
N SER A 8 10.51 -2.05 -59.59
CA SER A 8 9.57 -3.07 -59.13
C SER A 8 10.10 -3.87 -57.93
N LYS A 9 9.24 -4.12 -56.94
CA LYS A 9 9.50 -5.02 -55.79
C LYS A 9 9.46 -6.50 -56.22
N PRO A 10 10.24 -7.39 -55.57
CA PRO A 10 10.23 -8.82 -55.85
C PRO A 10 9.00 -9.51 -55.21
N THR A 11 8.35 -10.34 -56.01
CA THR A 11 7.23 -11.22 -55.61
C THR A 11 7.77 -12.43 -54.83
N ARG A 12 7.37 -12.57 -53.56
CA ARG A 12 7.61 -13.79 -52.77
C ARG A 12 6.58 -14.86 -53.16
N GLN A 13 7.06 -15.99 -53.69
CA GLN A 13 6.25 -17.21 -53.84
C GLN A 13 6.01 -17.86 -52.47
N LEU A 14 4.76 -18.22 -52.18
CA LEU A 14 4.35 -19.03 -51.03
C LEU A 14 4.34 -20.51 -51.42
N PRO A 15 4.75 -21.44 -50.53
CA PRO A 15 4.65 -22.88 -50.78
C PRO A 15 3.20 -23.39 -50.60
N PRO A 16 2.84 -24.54 -51.22
CA PRO A 16 1.46 -25.02 -51.26
C PRO A 16 0.98 -25.60 -49.92
N LEU A 17 -0.16 -25.09 -49.46
CA LEU A 17 -0.98 -25.59 -48.37
C LEU A 17 -1.74 -26.85 -48.81
N SER A 18 -1.12 -28.03 -48.73
CA SER A 18 -1.87 -29.29 -48.97
C SER A 18 -1.46 -30.48 -48.09
N LEU A 19 -0.54 -30.32 -47.15
CA LEU A 19 -0.05 -31.42 -46.30
C LEU A 19 -0.25 -31.21 -44.78
N LEU A 20 -0.84 -30.08 -44.37
CA LEU A 20 -1.02 -29.73 -42.94
C LEU A 20 -2.41 -30.06 -42.37
N LEU A 21 -3.39 -30.41 -43.21
CA LEU A 21 -4.76 -30.70 -42.77
C LEU A 21 -5.00 -32.18 -42.39
N LEU A 22 -4.09 -33.10 -42.77
CA LEU A 22 -4.21 -34.52 -42.44
C LEU A 22 -3.55 -34.91 -41.09
N SER A 23 -2.58 -34.15 -40.59
CA SER A 23 -1.97 -34.43 -39.28
C SER A 23 -2.80 -33.93 -38.09
N LEU A 24 -3.59 -32.86 -38.27
CA LEU A 24 -4.44 -32.29 -37.22
C LEU A 24 -5.70 -33.13 -36.92
N SER A 25 -6.19 -33.93 -37.88
CA SER A 25 -7.37 -34.78 -37.69
C SER A 25 -7.06 -36.05 -36.87
N LEU A 26 -5.87 -36.64 -37.00
CA LEU A 26 -5.49 -37.82 -36.22
C LEU A 26 -5.19 -37.49 -34.75
N SER A 27 -4.59 -36.33 -34.46
CA SER A 27 -4.30 -35.92 -33.08
C SER A 27 -5.55 -35.59 -32.27
N PHE A 28 -6.61 -35.06 -32.89
CA PHE A 28 -7.86 -34.75 -32.19
C PHE A 28 -8.67 -36.00 -31.83
N THR A 29 -8.61 -37.04 -32.67
CA THR A 29 -9.34 -38.30 -32.46
C THR A 29 -8.70 -39.16 -31.36
N LEU A 30 -7.36 -39.15 -31.26
CA LEU A 30 -6.63 -39.81 -30.15
C LEU A 30 -6.80 -39.08 -28.80
N TYR A 31 -6.94 -37.75 -28.80
CA TYR A 31 -7.18 -36.99 -27.57
C TYR A 31 -8.60 -37.19 -27.03
N LEU A 32 -9.60 -37.34 -27.91
CA LEU A 32 -10.99 -37.61 -27.51
C LEU A 32 -11.17 -39.02 -26.93
N PHE A 33 -10.47 -40.03 -27.46
CA PHE A 33 -10.51 -41.40 -26.93
C PHE A 33 -9.80 -41.52 -25.57
N TYR A 34 -8.73 -40.76 -25.35
CA TYR A 34 -8.03 -40.74 -24.06
C TYR A 34 -8.87 -40.06 -22.96
N PHE A 35 -9.70 -39.06 -23.32
CA PHE A 35 -10.56 -38.36 -22.36
C PHE A 35 -11.86 -39.10 -22.02
N LEU A 36 -12.37 -39.94 -22.93
CA LEU A 36 -13.61 -40.69 -22.72
C LEU A 36 -13.40 -42.03 -21.97
N SER A 37 -12.15 -42.48 -21.77
CA SER A 37 -11.85 -43.73 -21.06
C SER A 37 -11.51 -43.57 -19.56
N HIS A 38 -11.62 -42.36 -19.00
CA HIS A 38 -11.32 -42.08 -17.58
C HIS A 38 -12.47 -41.37 -16.84
N ARG A 39 -13.68 -41.92 -16.96
CA ARG A 39 -14.76 -41.67 -16.00
C ARG A 39 -15.40 -43.00 -15.61
N THR A 40 -15.03 -43.47 -14.42
CA THR A 40 -15.83 -44.20 -13.40
C THR A 40 -14.91 -45.18 -12.68
N THR A 41 -14.45 -44.79 -11.48
CA THR A 41 -14.24 -45.64 -10.29
C THR A 41 -13.52 -44.79 -9.26
N THR A 42 -14.23 -44.39 -8.21
CA THR A 42 -13.64 -43.93 -6.95
C THR A 42 -12.92 -45.10 -6.30
N PRO A 43 -11.58 -45.06 -6.07
CA PRO A 43 -10.95 -45.99 -5.17
C PRO A 43 -10.95 -45.37 -3.77
N THR A 44 -11.84 -45.88 -2.91
CA THR A 44 -11.59 -45.89 -1.47
C THR A 44 -10.37 -46.77 -1.22
N LEU A 45 -9.21 -46.17 -0.99
CA LEU A 45 -8.04 -46.89 -0.48
C LEU A 45 -7.92 -46.72 1.04
N PRO A 46 -7.48 -47.78 1.74
CA PRO A 46 -7.53 -47.85 3.19
C PRO A 46 -6.39 -47.04 3.81
N ILE A 47 -6.70 -46.35 4.91
CA ILE A 47 -5.74 -45.69 5.79
C ILE A 47 -4.94 -46.79 6.52
N PRO A 48 -3.61 -46.88 6.39
CA PRO A 48 -2.81 -47.70 7.28
C PRO A 48 -2.59 -46.91 8.58
N SER A 49 -3.29 -47.32 9.63
CA SER A 49 -3.03 -46.95 11.00
C SER A 49 -1.72 -47.61 11.46
N LYS A 50 -0.63 -46.84 11.50
CA LYS A 50 0.52 -46.99 12.42
C LYS A 50 1.56 -45.92 12.11
N LEU A 51 1.55 -44.83 12.87
CA LEU A 51 2.75 -44.05 13.18
C LEU A 51 2.58 -43.48 14.58
N ALA A 52 3.33 -44.08 15.49
CA ALA A 52 3.33 -43.76 16.90
C ALA A 52 4.09 -42.46 17.17
N PHE A 53 3.57 -41.73 18.14
CA PHE A 53 4.17 -40.66 18.95
C PHE A 53 5.69 -40.47 18.81
N LEU A 54 6.10 -39.24 18.45
CA LEU A 54 7.38 -38.68 18.86
C LEU A 54 7.11 -37.58 19.89
N ARG A 55 7.44 -37.88 21.15
CA ARG A 55 7.66 -36.92 22.22
C ARG A 55 9.10 -36.40 22.16
N PRO A 56 9.37 -35.17 22.64
CA PRO A 56 10.69 -34.58 22.61
C PRO A 56 11.60 -35.20 23.69
N ILE A 57 12.83 -35.54 23.31
CA ILE A 57 13.87 -36.01 24.23
C ILE A 57 14.66 -34.81 24.73
N ALA A 58 14.59 -34.59 26.05
CA ALA A 58 15.52 -33.80 26.83
C ALA A 58 16.41 -34.73 27.67
N SER A 59 17.67 -34.31 27.81
CA SER A 59 18.76 -34.71 28.72
C SER A 59 19.24 -36.16 28.75
N ILE A 60 20.57 -36.32 28.69
CA ILE A 60 21.38 -37.05 29.68
C ILE A 60 22.81 -36.47 29.66
N LEU A 61 23.29 -36.13 30.86
CA LEU A 61 24.67 -35.85 31.23
C LEU A 61 25.41 -37.17 31.49
N ASP A 62 26.70 -37.20 31.15
CA ASP A 62 27.84 -37.48 32.06
C ASP A 62 28.88 -38.52 31.60
N SER A 63 30.12 -38.21 31.99
CA SER A 63 31.35 -39.02 32.17
C SER A 63 32.46 -39.12 31.09
N GLY A 64 33.65 -38.60 31.49
CA GLY A 64 34.99 -39.19 31.26
C GLY A 64 35.94 -38.44 30.29
N SER A 65 36.75 -37.44 30.71
CA SER A 65 38.12 -37.50 31.28
C SER A 65 39.25 -37.96 30.31
N ASP A 66 40.11 -37.03 29.84
CA ASP A 66 41.51 -36.88 30.31
C ASP A 66 42.41 -35.90 29.49
N ALA A 67 43.04 -34.98 30.25
CA ALA A 67 44.46 -34.59 30.27
C ALA A 67 45.15 -33.63 29.24
N ARG A 68 45.61 -32.49 29.81
CA ARG A 68 46.89 -31.72 29.62
C ARG A 68 47.02 -30.76 28.41
N ALA A 69 47.60 -29.55 28.50
CA ALA A 69 48.19 -28.74 29.59
C ALA A 69 48.51 -27.30 29.08
N ALA A 70 48.61 -26.34 30.03
CA ALA A 70 49.26 -25.01 29.98
C ALA A 70 48.66 -23.92 29.05
N SER A 71 48.52 -22.63 29.38
CA SER A 71 49.08 -21.76 30.42
C SER A 71 48.18 -20.51 30.63
N SER A 72 48.30 -19.91 31.81
CA SER A 72 47.53 -18.79 32.40
C SER A 72 48.00 -17.38 31.91
N PRO A 73 47.56 -16.22 32.46
CA PRO A 73 46.32 -15.51 32.14
C PRO A 73 46.54 -14.01 31.77
N SER A 74 45.53 -13.35 31.19
CA SER A 74 45.40 -11.89 31.30
C SER A 74 43.92 -11.49 31.42
N GLU A 75 43.60 -10.90 32.57
CA GLU A 75 42.28 -10.42 32.98
C GLU A 75 41.79 -9.24 32.12
N HIS A 76 40.70 -9.44 31.40
CA HIS A 76 39.79 -8.36 31.01
C HIS A 76 38.35 -8.83 31.24
N LYS A 77 37.74 -8.31 32.30
CA LYS A 77 36.32 -8.45 32.63
C LYS A 77 35.48 -7.77 31.54
N GLN A 78 34.93 -8.56 30.62
CA GLN A 78 33.76 -8.19 29.84
C GLN A 78 32.54 -8.90 30.45
N GLU A 79 31.64 -8.11 31.02
CA GLU A 79 30.30 -8.55 31.40
C GLU A 79 29.50 -8.88 30.13
N ILE A 80 29.48 -10.15 29.77
CA ILE A 80 28.54 -10.70 28.79
C ILE A 80 27.21 -10.92 29.52
N GLY A 81 26.31 -9.94 29.40
CA GLY A 81 24.92 -10.09 29.78
C GLY A 81 24.17 -11.00 28.80
N SER A 82 24.16 -12.30 29.07
CA SER A 82 23.19 -13.24 28.52
C SER A 82 21.85 -13.06 29.23
N GLY A 83 20.90 -12.40 28.57
CA GLY A 83 19.63 -11.99 29.18
C GLY A 83 18.39 -12.20 28.29
N GLY A 84 17.85 -13.42 28.30
CA GLY A 84 16.42 -13.73 28.35
C GLY A 84 15.45 -13.14 27.33
N TRP A 85 15.16 -13.89 26.27
CA TRP A 85 13.87 -13.83 25.56
C TRP A 85 12.81 -14.67 26.30
N SER A 86 12.43 -14.29 27.53
CA SER A 86 11.30 -14.93 28.23
C SER A 86 10.85 -14.15 29.48
N ALA A 87 10.64 -12.84 29.36
CA ALA A 87 9.82 -12.13 30.34
C ALA A 87 8.37 -12.10 29.82
N PRO A 88 7.34 -12.42 30.64
CA PRO A 88 5.95 -12.35 30.20
C PRO A 88 5.63 -10.92 29.71
N LEU A 89 5.09 -10.80 28.48
CA LEU A 89 4.68 -9.56 27.81
C LEU A 89 3.95 -8.58 28.77
N ARG A 90 3.20 -9.14 29.71
CA ARG A 90 2.41 -8.47 30.75
C ARG A 90 3.20 -7.49 31.64
N GLN A 91 4.43 -7.80 32.07
CA GLN A 91 5.18 -6.92 32.99
C GLN A 91 5.84 -5.72 32.29
N ARG A 92 6.31 -5.91 31.04
CA ARG A 92 6.85 -4.80 30.22
C ARG A 92 5.78 -3.78 29.86
N LEU A 93 4.54 -4.24 29.62
CA LEU A 93 3.40 -3.39 29.30
C LEU A 93 2.92 -2.54 30.49
N LEU A 94 2.95 -3.08 31.72
CA LEU A 94 2.53 -2.34 32.92
C LEU A 94 3.48 -1.20 33.29
N LYS A 95 4.81 -1.39 33.19
CA LYS A 95 5.79 -0.31 33.42
C LYS A 95 5.70 0.81 32.38
N LYS A 96 5.46 0.46 31.10
CA LYS A 96 5.30 1.45 30.02
C LYS A 96 4.02 2.28 30.19
N ARG A 97 2.95 1.70 30.73
CA ARG A 97 1.68 2.38 31.00
C ARG A 97 1.78 3.45 32.09
N ALA A 98 2.61 3.23 33.12
CA ALA A 98 2.88 4.22 34.16
C ALA A 98 3.68 5.43 33.64
N ALA A 99 4.63 5.20 32.72
CA ALA A 99 5.43 6.28 32.13
C ALA A 99 4.63 7.19 31.19
N ILE A 100 3.67 6.63 30.42
CA ILE A 100 2.85 7.40 29.47
C ILE A 100 1.84 8.31 30.19
N LEU A 101 1.34 7.90 31.36
CA LEU A 101 0.35 8.68 32.11
C LEU A 101 0.96 9.82 32.95
N SER A 102 2.29 9.90 33.05
CA SER A 102 3.01 10.86 33.91
C SER A 102 3.55 12.10 33.15
N SER A 103 3.36 12.20 31.83
CA SER A 103 3.96 13.25 30.99
C SER A 103 2.90 14.19 30.42
N SER A 104 2.34 15.06 31.26
CA SER A 104 1.54 16.20 30.84
C SER A 104 2.39 17.47 30.89
N GLN A 105 3.30 17.64 29.92
CA GLN A 105 3.91 18.96 29.70
C GLN A 105 2.95 19.79 28.83
N PRO A 106 2.48 20.96 29.32
CA PRO A 106 1.46 21.76 28.63
C PRO A 106 1.89 22.33 27.27
N ASP A 107 3.18 22.26 26.91
CA ASP A 107 3.70 22.86 25.68
C ASP A 107 4.02 21.84 24.56
N LYS A 108 3.86 20.54 24.78
CA LYS A 108 4.14 19.55 23.72
C LYS A 108 2.96 19.53 22.73
N PRO A 109 3.20 19.68 21.40
CA PRO A 109 2.13 19.57 20.42
C PRO A 109 1.41 18.21 20.56
N PRO A 110 0.09 18.16 20.33
CA PRO A 110 -0.68 16.93 20.36
C PRO A 110 0.01 15.85 19.52
N SER A 111 0.22 14.68 20.13
CA SER A 111 0.85 13.54 19.47
C SER A 111 0.06 12.25 19.70
N ILE A 112 -0.03 11.43 18.65
CA ILE A 112 -0.72 10.13 18.70
C ILE A 112 0.31 9.04 18.40
N PRO A 113 0.79 8.31 19.43
CA PRO A 113 1.80 7.29 19.24
C PRO A 113 1.20 6.05 18.58
N ILE A 114 1.96 5.46 17.67
CA ILE A 114 1.72 4.15 17.07
C ILE A 114 2.92 3.29 17.41
N THR A 115 2.68 2.22 18.17
CA THR A 115 3.76 1.42 18.76
C THR A 115 3.98 0.08 18.08
N ASP A 116 2.99 -0.36 17.31
CA ASP A 116 2.98 -1.65 16.62
C ASP A 116 2.12 -1.55 15.37
N SER A 117 2.39 -2.40 14.40
CA SER A 117 1.53 -2.62 13.24
C SER A 117 0.27 -3.43 13.54
N LEU A 118 0.30 -4.27 14.58
CA LEU A 118 -0.89 -5.00 14.97
C LEU A 118 -1.73 -4.20 15.98
N PRO A 119 -3.07 -4.24 15.89
CA PRO A 119 -3.92 -3.60 16.88
C PRO A 119 -3.75 -4.28 18.25
N SER A 120 -3.75 -3.48 19.31
CA SER A 120 -3.61 -4.01 20.68
C SER A 120 -4.76 -4.97 21.03
N VAL A 121 -4.40 -6.12 21.60
CA VAL A 121 -5.33 -7.18 22.02
C VAL A 121 -5.62 -7.20 23.52
N LEU A 122 -5.04 -6.25 24.27
CA LEU A 122 -5.06 -6.26 25.76
C LEU A 122 -6.46 -6.11 26.38
N SER A 123 -7.43 -5.63 25.60
CA SER A 123 -8.82 -5.44 26.02
C SER A 123 -9.75 -6.58 25.61
N LEU A 124 -9.25 -7.64 24.97
CA LEU A 124 -10.07 -8.78 24.59
C LEU A 124 -10.36 -9.72 25.77
N SER A 125 -11.52 -10.38 25.71
CA SER A 125 -11.81 -11.50 26.61
C SER A 125 -10.87 -12.68 26.32
N PRO A 126 -10.59 -13.56 27.31
CA PRO A 126 -9.67 -14.69 27.10
C PRO A 126 -10.08 -15.63 25.96
N SER A 127 -11.38 -15.81 25.71
CA SER A 127 -11.86 -16.66 24.62
C SER A 127 -11.61 -16.04 23.24
N LEU A 128 -11.84 -14.74 23.10
CA LEU A 128 -11.53 -13.98 21.89
C LEU A 128 -10.03 -13.94 21.61
N LEU A 129 -9.22 -13.68 22.65
CA LEU A 129 -7.76 -13.68 22.52
C LEU A 129 -7.25 -15.05 22.04
N ARG A 130 -7.73 -16.14 22.65
CA ARG A 130 -7.37 -17.49 22.21
C ARG A 130 -7.80 -17.76 20.77
N THR A 131 -9.03 -17.38 20.41
CA THR A 131 -9.55 -17.54 19.04
C THR A 131 -8.68 -16.78 18.02
N TRP A 132 -8.25 -15.57 18.39
CA TRP A 132 -7.37 -14.74 17.58
C TRP A 132 -5.98 -15.34 17.41
N ASP A 133 -5.35 -15.79 18.49
CA ASP A 133 -4.03 -16.44 18.47
C ASP A 133 -4.05 -17.75 17.68
N ASP A 134 -5.06 -18.60 17.90
CA ASP A 134 -5.25 -19.86 17.16
C ASP A 134 -5.40 -19.60 15.65
N THR A 135 -6.08 -18.51 15.28
CA THR A 135 -6.27 -18.10 13.88
C THR A 135 -4.95 -17.71 13.21
N PHE A 136 -4.11 -16.93 13.90
CA PHE A 136 -2.79 -16.56 13.37
C PHE A 136 -1.87 -17.76 13.20
N ASN A 137 -1.84 -18.67 14.18
CA ASN A 137 -1.02 -19.88 14.14
C ASN A 137 -1.44 -20.80 12.99
N SER A 138 -2.75 -20.98 12.80
CA SER A 138 -3.29 -21.79 11.70
C SER A 138 -2.93 -21.20 10.34
N LEU A 139 -3.19 -19.91 10.13
CA LEU A 139 -2.92 -19.23 8.87
C LEU A 139 -1.43 -19.20 8.54
N SER A 140 -0.56 -18.93 9.52
CA SER A 140 0.89 -18.88 9.31
C SER A 140 1.43 -20.24 8.89
N SER A 141 0.99 -21.31 9.55
CA SER A 141 1.38 -22.69 9.20
C SER A 141 0.93 -23.05 7.79
N HIS A 142 -0.30 -22.68 7.41
CA HIS A 142 -0.83 -22.94 6.08
C HIS A 142 -0.10 -22.13 5.00
N ALA A 143 0.18 -20.85 5.27
CA ALA A 143 0.91 -19.97 4.36
C ALA A 143 2.35 -20.49 4.12
N GLN A 144 3.08 -20.91 5.17
CA GLN A 144 4.39 -21.53 5.03
C GLN A 144 4.34 -22.80 4.18
N LEU A 145 3.36 -23.67 4.40
CA LEU A 145 3.20 -24.90 3.61
C LEU A 145 2.95 -24.60 2.13
N LEU A 146 2.03 -23.67 1.83
CA LEU A 146 1.71 -23.27 0.46
C LEU A 146 2.90 -22.62 -0.24
N SER A 147 3.55 -21.67 0.44
CA SER A 147 4.68 -20.91 -0.09
C SER A 147 5.88 -21.82 -0.37
N SER A 148 6.32 -22.60 0.62
CA SER A 148 7.40 -23.57 0.44
C SER A 148 7.11 -24.60 -0.65
N THR A 149 5.86 -25.06 -0.78
CA THR A 149 5.45 -25.99 -1.85
C THR A 149 5.55 -25.34 -3.23
N ALA A 150 5.15 -24.07 -3.37
CA ALA A 150 5.26 -23.34 -4.61
C ALA A 150 6.73 -23.07 -5.00
N LEU A 151 7.61 -22.87 -4.01
CA LEU A 151 9.03 -22.57 -4.20
C LEU A 151 9.90 -23.80 -4.52
N LYS A 152 9.45 -25.02 -4.21
CA LYS A 152 10.18 -26.29 -4.49
C LYS A 152 10.58 -26.51 -5.94
N SER A 153 10.04 -25.75 -6.91
CA SER A 153 10.54 -25.83 -8.28
C SER A 153 11.95 -25.24 -8.35
N ALA A 154 12.95 -26.05 -8.69
CA ALA A 154 14.36 -25.63 -8.80
C ALA A 154 14.56 -24.36 -9.65
N LYS A 155 13.69 -24.15 -10.65
CA LYS A 155 13.70 -22.97 -11.54
C LYS A 155 13.31 -21.67 -10.85
N LEU A 156 12.47 -21.72 -9.80
CA LEU A 156 12.12 -20.53 -9.02
C LEU A 156 13.13 -20.29 -7.92
N GLN A 157 13.56 -21.33 -7.21
CA GLN A 157 14.49 -21.17 -6.08
C GLN A 157 15.80 -20.48 -6.49
N GLY A 158 16.38 -20.84 -7.63
CA GLY A 158 17.61 -20.19 -8.13
C GLY A 158 17.44 -18.72 -8.55
N ARG A 159 16.22 -18.17 -8.52
CA ARG A 159 15.91 -16.77 -8.90
C ARG A 159 15.63 -15.87 -7.71
N LEU A 160 15.63 -16.40 -6.48
CA LEU A 160 15.11 -15.71 -5.29
C LEU A 160 16.19 -15.38 -4.26
N ASN A 161 17.41 -15.10 -4.71
CA ASN A 161 18.46 -14.65 -3.80
C ASN A 161 18.29 -13.15 -3.51
N GLY A 162 18.14 -12.80 -2.22
CA GLY A 162 17.93 -11.42 -1.78
C GLY A 162 16.63 -10.82 -2.32
N ILE A 163 16.71 -9.64 -2.95
CA ILE A 163 15.58 -8.96 -3.58
C ILE A 163 15.88 -8.80 -5.08
N PRO A 164 15.29 -9.64 -5.95
CA PRO A 164 15.55 -9.56 -7.38
C PRO A 164 15.16 -8.21 -7.98
N GLY A 165 15.93 -7.76 -8.97
CA GLY A 165 15.81 -6.42 -9.56
C GLY A 165 16.44 -5.31 -8.73
N THR A 166 17.13 -5.69 -7.66
CA THR A 166 17.98 -4.82 -6.86
C THR A 166 19.36 -5.44 -6.72
N GLY A 167 20.32 -4.70 -6.19
CA GLY A 167 21.62 -5.20 -5.77
C GLY A 167 21.62 -5.85 -4.40
N ILE A 168 20.47 -6.04 -3.75
CA ILE A 168 20.40 -6.81 -2.51
C ILE A 168 20.39 -8.29 -2.90
N GLU A 169 21.51 -8.96 -2.70
CA GLU A 169 21.73 -10.35 -3.15
C GLU A 169 21.61 -11.37 -2.00
N SER A 170 21.63 -10.92 -0.74
CA SER A 170 21.56 -11.78 0.44
C SER A 170 20.20 -11.69 1.15
N GLU A 171 19.77 -12.80 1.74
CA GLU A 171 18.54 -12.85 2.55
C GLU A 171 18.63 -11.97 3.80
N ASP A 172 19.82 -11.87 4.42
CA ASP A 172 20.02 -11.07 5.63
C ASP A 172 19.90 -9.57 5.33
N GLU A 173 20.44 -9.08 4.21
CA GLU A 173 20.27 -7.69 3.80
C GLU A 173 18.81 -7.39 3.40
N ALA A 174 18.13 -8.34 2.75
CA ALA A 174 16.71 -8.24 2.44
C ALA A 174 15.86 -8.15 3.72
N ARG A 175 16.16 -8.97 4.73
CA ARG A 175 15.52 -8.92 6.05
C ARG A 175 15.78 -7.61 6.76
N ALA A 176 17.03 -7.13 6.78
CA ALA A 176 17.39 -5.85 7.38
C ALA A 176 16.66 -4.67 6.71
N LEU A 177 16.51 -4.69 5.37
CA LEU A 177 15.70 -3.70 4.67
C LEU A 177 14.24 -3.77 5.12
N GLN A 178 13.65 -4.96 5.19
CA GLN A 178 12.27 -5.11 5.62
C GLN A 178 12.08 -4.64 7.07
N GLU A 179 12.98 -4.99 7.99
CA GLU A 179 12.97 -4.51 9.38
C GLU A 179 13.07 -2.98 9.48
N HIS A 180 13.83 -2.36 8.58
CA HIS A 180 13.91 -0.92 8.48
C HIS A 180 12.59 -0.29 8.02
N LEU A 181 12.01 -0.79 6.92
CA LEU A 181 10.72 -0.34 6.39
C LEU A 181 9.61 -0.50 7.44
N ASP A 182 9.58 -1.66 8.08
CA ASP A 182 8.66 -2.03 9.15
C ASP A 182 8.74 -1.12 10.37
N CYS A 183 9.95 -0.75 10.77
CA CYS A 183 10.12 0.21 11.86
C CYS A 183 9.60 1.59 11.44
N TRP A 184 9.98 2.03 10.22
CA TRP A 184 9.69 3.37 9.73
C TRP A 184 8.20 3.69 9.65
N THR A 185 7.39 2.74 9.20
CA THR A 185 5.93 2.89 9.08
C THR A 185 5.18 2.34 10.28
N GLY A 186 5.75 1.34 10.97
CA GLY A 186 5.09 0.63 12.07
C GLY A 186 5.27 1.26 13.46
N LYS A 187 6.28 2.12 13.64
CA LYS A 187 6.64 2.71 14.94
C LYS A 187 6.92 4.19 14.79
N GLY A 188 6.14 5.01 15.48
CA GLY A 188 6.28 6.46 15.41
C GLY A 188 5.17 7.17 16.15
N GLU A 189 5.01 8.45 15.83
CA GLU A 189 3.91 9.27 16.32
C GLU A 189 3.41 10.21 15.23
N TRP A 190 2.11 10.43 15.21
CA TRP A 190 1.54 11.57 14.52
C TRP A 190 1.77 12.79 15.37
N VAL A 191 2.37 13.82 14.80
CA VAL A 191 2.59 15.11 15.47
C VAL A 191 1.81 16.17 14.73
N ARG A 192 1.03 16.96 15.46
CA ARG A 192 0.37 18.14 14.91
C ARG A 192 1.39 19.24 14.64
N ASP A 193 1.40 19.74 13.42
CA ASP A 193 2.22 20.83 12.90
C ASP A 193 1.29 21.93 12.34
N GLU A 194 0.78 22.78 13.24
CA GLU A 194 -0.23 23.79 12.92
C GLU A 194 0.25 24.84 11.92
N LYS A 195 1.55 25.08 11.85
CA LYS A 195 2.18 26.08 10.99
C LYS A 195 2.85 25.47 9.76
N GLY A 196 2.96 24.14 9.68
CA GLY A 196 3.69 23.47 8.61
C GLY A 196 5.22 23.69 8.67
N ASP A 197 5.75 24.15 9.80
CA ASP A 197 7.16 24.55 9.94
C ASP A 197 8.10 23.36 9.83
N ALA A 198 7.66 22.18 10.26
CA ALA A 198 8.46 20.96 10.22
C ALA A 198 8.73 20.47 8.78
N ARG A 199 8.01 21.02 7.79
CA ARG A 199 8.24 20.75 6.36
C ARG A 199 9.43 21.54 5.80
N GLY A 200 10.05 22.42 6.58
CA GLY A 200 11.27 23.13 6.19
C GLY A 200 11.05 24.05 4.99
N GLY A 201 9.87 24.63 4.87
CA GLY A 201 9.50 25.50 3.75
C GLY A 201 9.11 24.77 2.46
N LYS A 202 9.20 23.44 2.41
CA LYS A 202 8.80 22.67 1.22
C LYS A 202 7.29 22.71 1.04
N GLY A 203 6.86 22.86 -0.21
CA GLY A 203 5.46 22.71 -0.60
C GLY A 203 4.90 21.33 -0.25
N VAL A 204 3.57 21.23 -0.27
CA VAL A 204 2.87 19.94 -0.15
C VAL A 204 2.59 19.44 -1.56
N LEU A 205 2.71 18.13 -1.77
CA LEU A 205 2.27 17.46 -2.99
C LEU A 205 0.84 17.91 -3.34
N VAL A 206 0.65 18.40 -4.56
CA VAL A 206 -0.66 18.83 -5.07
C VAL A 206 -1.20 17.76 -6.02
N HIS A 207 -2.51 17.52 -5.96
CA HIS A 207 -3.17 16.67 -6.96
C HIS A 207 -3.22 17.38 -8.32
N LYS A 208 -2.61 16.80 -9.35
CA LYS A 208 -2.52 17.39 -10.70
C LYS A 208 -3.35 16.63 -11.73
N GLN A 209 -3.84 15.45 -11.39
CA GLN A 209 -4.65 14.66 -12.32
C GLN A 209 -6.11 15.15 -12.34
N GLU A 210 -7.04 14.32 -12.82
CA GLU A 210 -8.42 14.75 -13.05
C GLU A 210 -9.10 15.32 -11.79
N SER A 211 -9.86 16.39 -12.00
CA SER A 211 -10.61 17.13 -10.97
C SER A 211 -11.57 16.29 -10.13
N VAL A 212 -12.06 15.18 -10.68
CA VAL A 212 -13.00 14.30 -10.01
C VAL A 212 -12.36 13.62 -8.79
N TYR A 213 -11.04 13.42 -8.83
CA TYR A 213 -10.25 12.81 -7.77
C TYR A 213 -9.71 13.83 -6.75
N ALA A 214 -9.61 15.13 -7.12
CA ALA A 214 -9.36 16.24 -6.20
C ALA A 214 -10.59 16.63 -5.33
N GLY A 215 -11.45 15.64 -5.01
CA GLY A 215 -12.75 15.88 -4.39
C GLY A 215 -12.68 16.55 -3.02
N CYS A 216 -11.64 16.24 -2.24
CA CYS A 216 -11.47 16.71 -0.87
C CYS A 216 -11.01 18.16 -0.83
N GLU A 217 -9.98 18.52 -1.62
CA GLU A 217 -9.52 19.90 -1.76
C GLU A 217 -10.61 20.80 -2.33
N ARG A 218 -11.30 20.34 -3.38
CA ARG A 218 -12.41 21.09 -3.96
C ARG A 218 -13.49 21.40 -2.94
N ARG A 219 -13.79 20.49 -2.00
CA ARG A 219 -14.77 20.75 -0.93
C ARG A 219 -14.25 21.70 0.12
N PHE A 220 -13.00 21.55 0.52
CA PHE A 220 -12.35 22.42 1.49
C PHE A 220 -12.33 23.87 1.01
N TYR A 221 -11.92 24.10 -0.25
CA TYR A 221 -11.78 25.44 -0.81
C TYR A 221 -13.05 25.98 -1.48
N LYS A 222 -14.15 25.22 -1.56
CA LYS A 222 -15.39 25.70 -2.17
C LYS A 222 -15.95 26.88 -1.38
N GLY A 223 -16.04 28.05 -2.02
CA GLY A 223 -16.60 29.25 -1.40
C GLY A 223 -15.66 29.96 -0.41
N ARG A 224 -14.41 29.51 -0.30
CA ARG A 224 -13.34 30.24 0.37
C ARG A 224 -12.59 31.03 -0.69
N GLU A 225 -12.80 32.34 -0.75
CA GLU A 225 -11.87 33.19 -1.49
C GLU A 225 -10.52 33.11 -0.78
N ALA A 226 -9.43 33.02 -1.54
CA ALA A 226 -8.09 33.09 -1.00
C ALA A 226 -7.90 34.49 -0.40
N SER A 227 -8.29 34.67 0.86
CA SER A 227 -8.13 35.92 1.58
C SER A 227 -6.63 36.14 1.74
N ALA A 228 -6.06 36.90 0.80
CA ALA A 228 -4.63 37.13 0.67
C ALA A 228 -4.02 37.90 1.86
N GLU A 229 -4.83 38.32 2.83
CA GLU A 229 -4.47 39.30 3.85
C GLU A 229 -4.75 38.90 5.29
N THR A 230 -5.07 37.63 5.60
CA THR A 230 -5.07 37.17 7.01
C THR A 230 -3.62 36.99 7.49
N SER A 231 -2.97 38.12 7.76
CA SER A 231 -1.65 38.24 8.35
C SER A 231 -1.62 37.62 9.75
N GLY A 232 -1.27 36.33 9.85
CA GLY A 232 -0.40 35.87 10.93
C GLY A 232 -0.84 34.72 11.84
N ALA A 233 -2.01 34.09 11.71
CA ALA A 233 -2.45 33.16 12.77
C ALA A 233 -2.44 31.66 12.46
N GLU A 234 -2.80 31.20 11.26
CA GLU A 234 -3.05 29.76 11.06
C GLU A 234 -2.84 29.32 9.60
N TRP A 235 -2.25 28.14 9.39
CA TRP A 235 -2.09 27.56 8.05
C TRP A 235 -3.47 27.12 7.51
N ASP A 236 -4.03 27.86 6.56
CA ASP A 236 -5.38 27.62 6.00
C ASP A 236 -5.41 26.45 5.02
N VAL A 237 -5.20 25.26 5.56
CA VAL A 237 -5.30 23.97 4.85
C VAL A 237 -6.22 23.03 5.60
N ARG A 238 -6.59 21.94 4.93
CA ARG A 238 -7.28 20.80 5.54
C ARG A 238 -6.59 20.40 6.85
N GLU A 239 -7.36 20.21 7.91
CA GLU A 239 -6.85 19.80 9.23
C GLU A 239 -5.94 18.58 9.13
N SER A 240 -6.24 17.61 8.25
CA SER A 240 -5.40 16.43 8.03
C SER A 240 -3.98 16.74 7.56
N LEU A 241 -3.75 17.88 6.87
CA LEU A 241 -2.43 18.30 6.39
C LEU A 241 -1.58 18.97 7.47
N LYS A 242 -2.22 19.46 8.54
CA LYS A 242 -1.58 19.99 9.76
C LYS A 242 -1.04 18.89 10.68
N TRP A 243 -1.01 17.65 10.23
CA TRP A 243 -0.36 16.56 10.95
C TRP A 243 0.82 16.08 10.14
N ARG A 244 1.72 15.33 10.77
CA ARG A 244 2.79 14.62 10.07
C ARG A 244 3.10 13.32 10.78
N TRP A 245 3.44 12.31 10.00
CA TRP A 245 4.01 11.08 10.53
C TRP A 245 5.47 11.30 10.90
N VAL A 246 5.85 10.93 12.13
CA VAL A 246 7.23 10.99 12.62
C VAL A 246 7.63 9.59 13.04
N PRO A 247 8.47 8.90 12.25
CA PRO A 247 9.01 7.60 12.63
C PRO A 247 9.78 7.68 13.95
N SER A 248 9.81 6.57 14.67
CA SER A 248 10.57 6.48 15.91
C SER A 248 12.06 6.69 15.64
N ALA A 249 12.74 7.47 16.49
CA ALA A 249 14.18 7.69 16.40
C ALA A 249 15.00 6.38 16.41
N SER A 250 14.46 5.30 17.01
CA SER A 250 15.11 3.98 16.98
C SER A 250 15.14 3.33 15.59
N CYS A 251 14.36 3.81 14.63
CA CYS A 251 14.35 3.25 13.27
C CYS A 251 15.59 3.60 12.46
N SER A 252 16.34 4.62 12.88
CA SER A 252 17.65 4.92 12.27
C SER A 252 18.67 3.80 12.53
N SER A 253 18.57 3.09 13.67
CA SER A 253 19.49 1.98 13.97
C SER A 253 19.14 0.68 13.27
N THR A 254 17.95 0.55 12.69
CA THR A 254 17.56 -0.63 11.90
C THR A 254 17.95 -0.51 10.43
N ALA A 255 18.48 0.64 10.01
CA ALA A 255 18.92 0.84 8.64
C ALA A 255 20.08 -0.12 8.29
N PRO A 256 20.04 -0.81 7.14
CA PRO A 256 21.12 -1.72 6.73
C PRO A 256 22.49 -1.02 6.68
N PRO A 257 23.62 -1.68 6.99
CA PRO A 257 24.95 -1.04 6.99
C PRO A 257 25.34 -0.41 5.65
N SER A 258 24.81 -0.93 4.54
CA SER A 258 24.96 -0.41 3.17
C SER A 258 24.25 0.94 2.93
N SER A 259 23.69 1.57 3.97
CA SER A 259 23.06 2.88 3.89
C SER A 259 24.04 3.94 3.46
N PRO A 260 23.74 4.77 2.44
CA PRO A 260 24.32 6.10 2.44
C PRO A 260 23.94 6.78 3.78
N PRO A 261 24.87 7.47 4.46
CA PRO A 261 24.56 8.22 5.66
C PRO A 261 23.41 9.18 5.32
N SER A 262 22.26 8.95 5.96
CA SER A 262 20.97 9.57 5.66
C SER A 262 21.07 11.10 5.73
N SER A 263 21.44 11.76 4.63
CA SER A 263 21.64 13.21 4.60
C SER A 263 20.32 13.98 4.49
N SER A 264 19.20 13.31 4.28
CA SER A 264 17.88 13.94 4.41
C SER A 264 16.80 12.88 4.53
N HIS A 265 16.01 12.91 5.60
CA HIS A 265 14.77 12.13 5.71
C HIS A 265 13.67 12.64 4.76
N THR A 266 13.96 13.59 3.87
CA THR A 266 12.96 14.18 2.99
C THR A 266 12.95 13.48 1.64
N LEU A 267 11.75 13.13 1.19
CA LEU A 267 11.49 12.59 -0.13
C LEU A 267 11.91 13.62 -1.20
N SER A 268 12.92 13.31 -2.01
CA SER A 268 13.37 14.14 -3.15
C SER A 268 12.80 13.61 -4.47
N ARG A 269 12.12 14.49 -5.22
CA ARG A 269 11.53 14.17 -6.54
C ARG A 269 12.61 13.82 -7.55
N HIS A 270 13.65 14.64 -7.63
CA HIS A 270 14.73 14.44 -8.57
C HIS A 270 15.46 13.14 -8.27
N ARG A 271 15.81 12.88 -7.00
CA ARG A 271 16.48 11.65 -6.61
C ARG A 271 15.66 10.41 -6.96
N PHE A 272 14.36 10.43 -6.66
CA PHE A 272 13.44 9.35 -7.00
C PHE A 272 13.35 9.15 -8.52
N CYS A 273 13.24 10.23 -9.29
CA CYS A 273 13.21 10.19 -10.74
C CYS A 273 14.51 9.71 -11.38
N THR A 274 15.68 10.06 -10.81
CA THR A 274 16.97 9.52 -11.26
C THR A 274 17.00 8.00 -11.10
N LEU A 275 16.48 7.48 -9.97
CA LEU A 275 16.45 6.04 -9.70
C LEU A 275 15.43 5.28 -10.57
N LEU A 276 14.37 5.96 -11.01
CA LEU A 276 13.38 5.40 -11.93
C LEU A 276 13.74 5.54 -13.41
N ALA A 277 14.72 6.37 -13.76
CA ALA A 277 15.07 6.65 -15.14
C ALA A 277 15.25 5.36 -15.95
N HIS A 278 14.64 5.33 -17.14
CA HIS A 278 14.61 4.22 -18.09
C HIS A 278 13.87 2.95 -17.61
N LYS A 279 13.05 3.01 -16.54
CA LYS A 279 12.32 1.84 -16.03
C LYS A 279 10.83 1.86 -16.40
N SER A 280 10.30 0.69 -16.80
CA SER A 280 8.86 0.47 -16.93
C SER A 280 8.27 -0.02 -15.61
N THR A 281 7.36 0.76 -15.04
CA THR A 281 6.66 0.48 -13.78
C THR A 281 5.21 0.05 -14.06
N LEU A 282 4.75 -1.02 -13.42
CA LEU A 282 3.36 -1.46 -13.44
C LEU A 282 2.78 -1.51 -12.03
N LEU A 283 1.65 -0.86 -11.81
CA LEU A 283 0.80 -1.02 -10.63
C LEU A 283 -0.36 -1.97 -10.96
N VAL A 284 -0.56 -3.00 -10.15
CA VAL A 284 -1.69 -3.94 -10.28
C VAL A 284 -2.43 -4.04 -8.95
N GLY A 285 -3.73 -3.82 -8.96
CA GLY A 285 -4.58 -3.94 -7.77
C GLY A 285 -5.94 -3.29 -7.96
N ASP A 286 -6.62 -3.00 -6.85
CA ASP A 286 -7.98 -2.45 -6.80
C ASP A 286 -8.01 -0.90 -6.90
N THR A 287 -9.16 -0.26 -6.60
CA THR A 287 -9.30 1.22 -6.69
C THR A 287 -8.29 1.95 -5.79
N PRO A 288 -8.07 1.54 -4.52
CA PRO A 288 -7.00 2.09 -3.70
C PRO A 288 -5.61 2.05 -4.34
N GLN A 289 -5.34 1.08 -5.22
CA GLN A 289 -4.10 1.05 -6.01
C GLN A 289 -4.08 2.10 -7.12
N TYR A 290 -5.23 2.42 -7.71
CA TYR A 290 -5.34 3.53 -8.67
C TYR A 290 -5.06 4.89 -8.00
N SER A 291 -5.49 5.07 -6.75
CA SER A 291 -5.15 6.27 -5.99
C SER A 291 -3.63 6.44 -5.79
N LEU A 292 -2.89 5.34 -5.66
CA LEU A 292 -1.42 5.41 -5.63
C LEU A 292 -0.81 5.65 -7.02
N HIS A 293 -1.51 5.26 -8.09
CA HIS A 293 -1.10 5.62 -9.45
C HIS A 293 -1.13 7.14 -9.63
N ASP A 294 -2.21 7.80 -9.23
CA ASP A 294 -2.31 9.27 -9.30
C ASP A 294 -1.24 9.93 -8.42
N LEU A 295 -1.02 9.41 -7.21
CA LEU A 295 0.06 9.84 -6.33
C LEU A 295 1.44 9.76 -7.02
N PHE A 296 1.70 8.65 -7.71
CA PHE A 296 2.95 8.44 -8.45
C PHE A 296 3.09 9.45 -9.59
N LEU A 297 2.02 9.69 -10.36
CA LEU A 297 1.99 10.69 -11.43
C LEU A 297 2.23 12.10 -10.88
N ASP A 298 1.49 12.50 -9.85
CA ASP A 298 1.60 13.82 -9.25
C ASP A 298 2.99 14.08 -8.70
N PHE A 299 3.63 13.06 -8.13
CA PHE A 299 4.98 13.19 -7.60
C PHE A 299 6.05 13.32 -8.70
N THR A 300 5.88 12.62 -9.82
CA THR A 300 6.90 12.49 -10.87
C THR A 300 6.68 13.37 -12.11
N SER A 301 5.60 14.15 -12.14
CA SER A 301 5.28 15.08 -13.23
C SER A 301 5.14 16.50 -12.72
N VAL A 302 5.52 17.49 -13.53
CA VAL A 302 5.27 18.91 -13.23
C VAL A 302 3.90 19.34 -13.77
N LYS A 303 3.43 18.65 -14.82
CA LYS A 303 2.16 18.95 -15.50
C LYS A 303 1.15 17.80 -15.38
N PRO A 304 -0.16 18.11 -15.35
CA PRO A 304 -1.23 17.11 -15.43
C PRO A 304 -0.99 16.10 -16.55
N GLN A 305 -1.20 14.82 -16.25
CA GLN A 305 -1.13 13.75 -17.24
C GLN A 305 -2.55 13.28 -17.57
N SER A 306 -2.82 13.00 -18.85
CA SER A 306 -4.14 12.50 -19.25
C SER A 306 -4.25 11.01 -18.93
N CYS A 307 -5.07 10.65 -17.94
CA CYS A 307 -5.43 9.27 -17.60
C CYS A 307 -6.95 9.08 -17.70
N TYR A 308 -7.42 8.04 -18.38
CA TYR A 308 -8.86 7.81 -18.60
C TYR A 308 -9.56 7.05 -17.46
N GLY A 309 -9.02 7.11 -16.24
CA GLY A 309 -9.53 6.38 -15.08
C GLY A 309 -8.96 4.97 -14.91
N ASP A 310 -9.38 4.30 -13.83
CA ASP A 310 -8.85 3.01 -13.39
C ASP A 310 -9.10 1.85 -14.38
N LEU A 311 -10.19 1.90 -15.15
CA LEU A 311 -10.51 0.87 -16.15
C LEU A 311 -9.84 1.09 -17.51
N TYR A 312 -9.28 2.28 -17.79
CA TYR A 312 -8.76 2.60 -19.12
C TYR A 312 -7.41 3.31 -19.09
N CYS A 313 -6.71 3.21 -17.96
CA CYS A 313 -5.36 3.76 -17.80
C CYS A 313 -4.41 3.21 -18.88
N ARG A 314 -3.76 4.14 -19.58
CA ARG A 314 -2.72 3.86 -20.58
C ARG A 314 -1.34 4.00 -19.94
N GLU A 315 -0.30 3.95 -20.76
CA GLU A 315 1.04 4.25 -20.28
C GLU A 315 1.27 5.75 -20.16
N HIS A 316 1.98 6.16 -19.11
CA HIS A 316 2.38 7.52 -18.84
C HIS A 316 3.89 7.63 -18.86
N ALA A 317 4.43 8.65 -19.50
CA ALA A 317 5.85 8.98 -19.36
C ALA A 317 6.04 9.72 -18.04
N LEU A 318 7.05 9.32 -17.26
CA LEU A 318 7.37 9.94 -15.98
C LEU A 318 8.66 10.74 -16.05
N CYS A 319 8.86 11.62 -15.07
CA CYS A 319 10.15 12.22 -14.72
C CYS A 319 10.81 13.12 -15.76
N GLY A 320 10.24 13.29 -16.96
CA GLY A 320 10.85 14.08 -18.04
C GLY A 320 11.11 15.54 -17.68
N ASP A 321 10.18 16.17 -16.95
CA ASP A 321 10.34 17.57 -16.52
C ASP A 321 11.30 17.66 -15.33
N VAL A 322 11.15 16.76 -14.36
CA VAL A 322 11.93 16.72 -13.12
C VAL A 322 13.42 16.48 -13.41
N LEU A 323 13.75 15.57 -14.33
CA LEU A 323 15.14 15.27 -14.70
C LEU A 323 15.78 16.43 -15.48
N ARG A 324 15.01 17.08 -16.37
CA ARG A 324 15.51 18.26 -17.11
C ARG A 324 15.83 19.43 -16.19
N ALA A 325 15.00 19.66 -15.16
CA ALA A 325 15.31 20.69 -14.16
C ALA A 325 16.66 20.44 -13.45
N GLY A 326 17.02 19.18 -13.22
CA GLY A 326 18.35 18.82 -12.70
C GLY A 326 19.51 19.10 -13.67
N GLU A 327 19.25 19.06 -14.98
CA GLU A 327 20.23 19.43 -16.03
C GLU A 327 20.35 20.96 -16.18
N ASP A 328 19.25 21.70 -15.96
CA ASP A 328 19.18 23.15 -16.09
C ASP A 328 19.82 23.91 -14.91
N GLY A 329 20.10 23.22 -13.79
CA GLY A 329 20.88 23.72 -12.65
C GLY A 329 20.15 23.71 -11.31
N ASP A 330 20.86 24.03 -10.22
CA ASP A 330 20.35 23.91 -8.85
C ASP A 330 19.09 24.76 -8.59
N GLY A 331 18.91 25.89 -9.28
CA GLY A 331 17.73 26.75 -9.17
C GLY A 331 16.45 26.08 -9.64
N ALA A 332 16.43 25.59 -10.87
CA ALA A 332 15.29 24.86 -11.45
C ALA A 332 15.01 23.57 -10.65
N LEU A 333 16.06 22.88 -10.21
CA LEU A 333 15.91 21.72 -9.34
C LEU A 333 15.21 22.09 -8.02
N GLN A 334 15.58 23.20 -7.39
CA GLN A 334 14.96 23.67 -6.16
C GLN A 334 13.49 24.05 -6.38
N GLU A 335 13.15 24.69 -7.50
CA GLU A 335 11.77 25.04 -7.89
C GLU A 335 10.89 23.78 -8.01
N VAL A 336 11.40 22.71 -8.64
CA VAL A 336 10.72 21.41 -8.73
C VAL A 336 10.58 20.75 -7.37
N GLU A 337 11.62 20.72 -6.53
CA GLU A 337 11.56 20.13 -5.18
C GLU A 337 10.61 20.91 -4.25
N ASN A 338 10.42 22.20 -4.50
CA ASN A 338 9.51 23.07 -3.75
C ASN A 338 8.07 23.10 -4.27
N TRP A 339 7.76 22.41 -5.38
CA TRP A 339 6.43 22.42 -6.03
C TRP A 339 6.04 23.79 -6.61
N GLU A 340 7.03 24.63 -6.92
CA GLU A 340 6.83 25.99 -7.47
C GLU A 340 6.47 25.92 -8.96
N ASP A 341 7.13 25.02 -9.69
CA ASP A 341 6.92 24.82 -11.13
C ASP A 341 5.65 24.06 -11.51
N ASP A 342 5.00 23.42 -10.53
CA ASP A 342 3.92 22.50 -10.81
C ASP A 342 2.66 23.22 -11.35
N GLU A 343 2.18 22.76 -12.50
CA GLU A 343 0.93 23.22 -13.09
C GLU A 343 -0.24 22.67 -12.26
N ARG A 344 -0.97 23.58 -11.63
CA ARG A 344 -2.02 23.26 -10.65
C ARG A 344 -3.38 23.27 -11.33
N VAL A 345 -4.13 22.19 -11.17
CA VAL A 345 -5.50 22.09 -11.73
C VAL A 345 -6.53 22.80 -10.85
N PHE A 346 -6.28 22.88 -9.54
CA PHE A 346 -7.12 23.58 -8.56
C PHE A 346 -6.27 24.46 -7.65
N ASN A 347 -6.89 25.57 -7.19
CA ASN A 347 -6.42 26.58 -6.22
C ASN A 347 -5.02 26.39 -5.63
N ARG A 348 -4.21 27.46 -5.60
CA ARG A 348 -2.88 27.46 -4.97
C ARG A 348 -3.01 27.02 -3.50
N LEU A 349 -2.62 25.78 -3.17
CA LEU A 349 -2.43 25.36 -1.77
C LEU A 349 -1.52 26.40 -1.12
N PRO A 350 -1.95 27.06 -0.03
CA PRO A 350 -1.11 28.05 0.62
C PRO A 350 0.13 27.36 1.16
N LEU A 351 1.29 27.94 0.87
CA LEU A 351 2.53 27.51 1.49
C LEU A 351 2.41 27.68 3.02
N PRO A 352 3.12 26.85 3.81
CA PRO A 352 3.26 27.07 5.25
C PRO A 352 3.59 28.55 5.55
N PRO A 353 2.99 29.19 6.56
CA PRO A 353 3.32 30.57 6.94
C PRO A 353 4.83 30.85 7.08
N SER A 354 5.61 29.89 7.57
CA SER A 354 7.08 29.98 7.61
C SER A 354 7.72 30.11 6.23
N ALA A 355 7.25 29.36 5.25
CA ALA A 355 7.73 29.40 3.87
C ALA A 355 7.40 30.74 3.19
N ALA A 356 6.21 31.29 3.44
CA ALA A 356 5.76 32.54 2.83
C ALA A 356 6.64 33.76 3.19
N THR A 357 7.32 33.73 4.34
CA THR A 357 8.29 34.80 4.70
C THR A 357 9.57 34.75 3.86
N LEU A 358 9.96 33.59 3.34
CA LEU A 358 11.11 33.44 2.44
C LEU A 358 10.81 34.00 1.05
N GLU A 359 9.62 33.73 0.50
CA GLU A 359 9.18 34.29 -0.79
C GLU A 359 9.18 35.84 -0.76
N LYS A 360 8.64 36.46 0.29
CA LYS A 360 8.63 37.93 0.42
C LYS A 360 10.05 38.52 0.49
N ARG A 361 11.00 37.77 1.07
CA ARG A 361 12.41 38.20 1.16
C ARG A 361 13.11 38.11 -0.19
N ALA A 362 12.82 37.07 -0.99
CA ALA A 362 13.35 36.93 -2.34
C ALA A 362 12.81 38.03 -3.28
N PHE A 363 11.50 38.32 -3.22
CA PHE A 363 10.87 39.32 -4.09
C PHE A 363 11.33 40.76 -3.80
N ASN A 364 11.64 41.07 -2.54
CA ASN A 364 12.19 42.39 -2.17
C ASN A 364 13.66 42.57 -2.61
N LEU A 365 14.45 41.50 -2.67
CA LEU A 365 15.84 41.58 -3.13
C LEU A 365 15.92 41.86 -4.64
N THR A 366 14.98 41.35 -5.44
CA THR A 366 14.93 41.59 -6.89
C THR A 366 14.44 42.99 -7.28
N ASN A 367 13.78 43.72 -6.39
CA ASN A 367 13.27 45.07 -6.68
C ASN A 367 14.24 46.21 -6.31
N THR A 368 15.44 45.91 -5.79
CA THR A 368 16.36 46.96 -5.26
C THR A 368 17.48 47.40 -6.22
N ASP A 369 17.51 46.95 -7.49
CA ASP A 369 18.56 47.40 -8.42
C ASP A 369 18.06 47.66 -9.86
N SER A 370 17.03 48.51 -9.95
CA SER A 370 16.63 49.13 -11.22
C SER A 370 17.44 50.40 -11.48
N SER A 371 18.76 50.29 -11.56
CA SER A 371 19.61 51.28 -12.22
C SER A 371 20.10 50.72 -13.56
N LEU A 372 19.29 50.98 -14.59
CA LEU A 372 19.56 50.68 -16.00
C LEU A 372 20.91 51.27 -16.47
N PRO A 373 21.77 50.49 -17.14
CA PRO A 373 22.54 51.00 -18.26
C PRO A 373 21.91 50.50 -19.56
N SER A 374 21.38 51.44 -20.34
CA SER A 374 21.06 51.26 -21.75
C SER A 374 22.36 50.95 -22.51
N SER A 375 22.47 49.76 -23.08
CA SER A 375 23.58 49.43 -23.98
C SER A 375 23.12 48.41 -25.02
N ASP A 376 22.91 48.93 -26.23
CA ASP A 376 22.78 48.19 -27.47
C ASP A 376 23.91 47.15 -27.61
N SER A 377 23.55 45.88 -27.56
CA SER A 377 24.38 44.83 -28.16
C SER A 377 23.51 43.68 -28.65
N LYS A 378 23.17 43.77 -29.95
CA LYS A 378 22.72 42.65 -30.76
C LYS A 378 23.85 41.61 -30.85
N ALA A 379 23.88 40.68 -29.91
CA ALA A 379 24.66 39.46 -30.03
C ALA A 379 23.68 38.29 -30.17
N GLU A 380 23.45 37.90 -31.42
CA GLU A 380 22.86 36.60 -31.80
C GLU A 380 23.75 35.48 -31.23
N PRO A 381 23.26 34.62 -30.32
CA PRO A 381 23.96 33.39 -30.00
C PRO A 381 23.58 32.36 -31.06
N HIS A 382 24.43 32.25 -32.08
CA HIS A 382 24.40 31.14 -33.02
C HIS A 382 24.58 29.81 -32.26
N ARG A 383 23.42 29.22 -31.97
CA ARG A 383 23.13 27.79 -31.95
C ARG A 383 24.03 27.01 -32.91
N ARG A 384 25.02 26.30 -32.39
CA ARG A 384 25.47 24.99 -32.89
C ARG A 384 25.94 24.12 -31.74
N ALA A 385 25.05 23.86 -30.79
CA ALA A 385 25.15 22.62 -30.03
C ALA A 385 24.87 21.48 -31.00
N LEU A 386 25.91 20.70 -31.30
CA LEU A 386 25.79 19.43 -32.02
C LEU A 386 24.66 18.64 -31.36
N ALA A 387 23.58 18.40 -32.12
CA ALA A 387 22.49 17.53 -31.75
C ALA A 387 23.05 16.10 -31.64
N LYS A 388 23.77 15.80 -30.56
CA LYS A 388 23.78 14.47 -30.02
C LYS A 388 22.31 14.15 -29.83
N SER A 389 21.85 13.10 -30.50
CA SER A 389 20.56 12.47 -30.27
C SER A 389 20.54 11.95 -28.82
N SER A 390 20.58 12.84 -27.83
CA SER A 390 20.31 12.49 -26.45
C SER A 390 18.85 12.08 -26.46
N ARG A 391 18.63 10.81 -26.13
CA ARG A 391 17.29 10.31 -25.85
C ARG A 391 16.68 11.27 -24.83
N SER A 392 15.38 11.56 -24.96
CA SER A 392 14.69 12.37 -23.94
C SER A 392 14.99 11.77 -22.57
N PRO A 393 15.24 12.59 -21.52
CA PRO A 393 15.43 12.08 -20.15
C PRO A 393 14.28 11.21 -19.64
N SER A 394 13.09 11.30 -20.27
CA SER A 394 11.92 10.46 -19.99
C SER A 394 11.87 9.14 -20.77
N TYR A 395 12.77 8.93 -21.73
CA TYR A 395 12.70 7.77 -22.61
C TYR A 395 12.77 6.48 -21.80
N GLY A 396 11.79 5.59 -22.00
CA GLY A 396 11.71 4.31 -21.28
C GLY A 396 11.22 4.39 -19.82
N THR A 397 11.09 5.58 -19.24
CA THR A 397 10.52 5.77 -17.89
C THR A 397 8.99 5.81 -17.96
N LEU A 398 8.35 4.66 -17.75
CA LEU A 398 6.92 4.49 -17.98
C LEU A 398 6.18 4.06 -16.72
N LEU A 399 4.93 4.51 -16.57
CA LEU A 399 3.98 4.01 -15.59
C LEU A 399 2.76 3.43 -16.28
N ARG A 400 2.32 2.26 -15.83
CA ARG A 400 1.05 1.65 -16.21
C ARG A 400 0.27 1.26 -14.97
N TYR A 401 -1.05 1.30 -15.06
CA TYR A 401 -1.95 0.73 -14.07
C TYR A 401 -2.87 -0.32 -14.70
N ARG A 402 -3.14 -1.40 -13.96
CA ARG A 402 -4.14 -2.40 -14.30
C ARG A 402 -5.04 -2.68 -13.11
N ARG A 403 -6.35 -2.50 -13.32
CA ARG A 403 -7.36 -2.85 -12.34
C ARG A 403 -7.49 -4.37 -12.22
N SER A 404 -7.29 -4.91 -11.03
CA SER A 404 -7.49 -6.32 -10.72
C SER A 404 -7.93 -6.48 -9.27
N ASP A 405 -9.21 -6.83 -9.04
CA ASP A 405 -9.74 -7.16 -7.71
C ASP A 405 -9.22 -8.53 -7.24
N GLY A 406 -9.19 -9.49 -8.16
CA GLY A 406 -8.48 -10.75 -8.04
C GLY A 406 -7.10 -10.63 -8.68
N LEU A 407 -6.06 -11.23 -8.08
CA LEU A 407 -4.73 -11.27 -8.70
C LEU A 407 -4.49 -12.55 -9.51
N ARG A 408 -5.51 -13.38 -9.74
CA ARG A 408 -5.30 -14.63 -10.48
C ARG A 408 -4.93 -14.38 -11.96
N PRO A 409 -3.82 -14.95 -12.45
CA PRO A 409 -3.34 -14.77 -13.82
C PRO A 409 -4.05 -15.71 -14.81
N SER A 410 -5.39 -15.74 -14.81
CA SER A 410 -6.18 -16.67 -15.61
C SER A 410 -7.18 -15.92 -16.50
N THR A 411 -7.32 -16.36 -17.75
CA THR A 411 -8.24 -15.76 -18.74
C THR A 411 -9.70 -15.82 -18.30
N ALA A 412 -10.08 -16.85 -17.55
CA ALA A 412 -11.42 -16.98 -16.98
C ALA A 412 -11.68 -15.88 -15.93
N HIS A 413 -10.66 -15.52 -15.14
CA HIS A 413 -10.77 -14.51 -14.09
C HIS A 413 -10.81 -13.09 -14.67
N THR A 414 -10.20 -12.86 -15.83
CA THR A 414 -10.25 -11.58 -16.55
C THR A 414 -11.50 -11.42 -17.42
N SER A 415 -12.45 -12.36 -17.36
CA SER A 415 -13.72 -12.19 -18.06
C SER A 415 -14.50 -11.01 -17.48
N PRO A 416 -15.06 -10.10 -18.30
CA PRO A 416 -15.86 -8.98 -17.79
C PRO A 416 -17.04 -9.41 -16.91
N SER A 417 -17.54 -10.63 -17.06
CA SER A 417 -18.66 -11.20 -16.30
C SER A 417 -18.21 -12.18 -15.22
N TYR A 418 -16.93 -12.18 -14.82
CA TYR A 418 -16.43 -13.09 -13.80
C TYR A 418 -17.08 -12.77 -12.45
N ILE A 419 -17.73 -13.78 -11.87
CA ILE A 419 -18.31 -13.75 -10.53
C ILE A 419 -17.47 -14.68 -9.68
N HIS A 420 -16.92 -14.14 -8.59
CA HIS A 420 -16.03 -14.91 -7.74
C HIS A 420 -16.83 -16.01 -7.01
N PRO A 421 -16.49 -17.30 -7.18
CA PRO A 421 -17.34 -18.41 -6.76
C PRO A 421 -17.54 -18.49 -5.24
N SER A 422 -16.60 -18.00 -4.45
CA SER A 422 -16.70 -18.02 -2.98
C SER A 422 -17.45 -16.84 -2.38
N THR A 423 -17.73 -15.79 -3.17
CA THR A 423 -18.39 -14.58 -2.66
C THR A 423 -19.68 -14.27 -3.41
N GLY A 424 -19.87 -14.80 -4.63
CA GLY A 424 -20.98 -14.41 -5.51
C GLY A 424 -20.86 -12.99 -6.06
N ILE A 425 -19.77 -12.28 -5.75
CA ILE A 425 -19.59 -10.89 -6.13
C ILE A 425 -18.77 -10.83 -7.42
N ARG A 426 -19.23 -9.98 -8.34
CA ARG A 426 -18.52 -9.69 -9.59
C ARG A 426 -17.21 -8.97 -9.30
N GLU A 427 -16.13 -9.45 -9.89
CA GLU A 427 -14.83 -8.80 -9.82
C GLU A 427 -14.51 -8.10 -11.14
N ILE A 428 -13.70 -7.05 -11.05
CA ILE A 428 -13.14 -6.35 -12.21
C ILE A 428 -11.66 -6.70 -12.31
N ASN A 429 -11.33 -7.48 -13.34
CA ASN A 429 -9.98 -8.00 -13.56
C ASN A 429 -9.54 -7.75 -15.01
N GLN A 430 -8.57 -6.85 -15.18
CA GLN A 430 -7.90 -6.63 -16.46
C GLN A 430 -6.77 -7.64 -16.65
N GLN A 431 -6.44 -7.95 -17.90
CA GLN A 431 -5.26 -8.75 -18.19
C GLN A 431 -3.99 -7.95 -17.90
N TRP A 432 -3.23 -8.37 -16.89
CA TRP A 432 -2.07 -7.62 -16.41
C TRP A 432 -0.75 -8.41 -16.51
N LEU A 433 -0.78 -9.75 -16.59
CA LEU A 433 0.43 -10.58 -16.55
C LEU A 433 1.41 -10.30 -17.70
N ALA A 434 0.90 -10.03 -18.91
CA ALA A 434 1.74 -9.69 -20.05
C ALA A 434 2.45 -8.34 -19.86
N ASP A 435 1.77 -7.37 -19.24
CA ASP A 435 2.38 -6.09 -18.88
C ASP A 435 3.39 -6.26 -17.75
N SER A 436 3.06 -7.10 -16.76
CA SER A 436 3.98 -7.42 -15.66
C SER A 436 5.28 -7.98 -16.22
N ARG A 437 5.22 -8.96 -17.12
CA ARG A 437 6.40 -9.55 -17.78
C ARG A 437 7.24 -8.55 -18.59
N ARG A 438 6.70 -7.38 -18.92
CA ARG A 438 7.36 -6.33 -19.68
C ARG A 438 7.84 -5.14 -18.83
N SER A 439 7.62 -5.20 -17.51
CA SER A 439 7.99 -4.14 -16.59
C SER A 439 9.25 -4.50 -15.81
N ASP A 440 10.07 -3.50 -15.51
CA ASP A 440 11.23 -3.64 -14.63
C ASP A 440 10.79 -3.61 -13.15
N LEU A 441 9.73 -2.85 -12.85
CA LEU A 441 9.11 -2.74 -11.53
C LEU A 441 7.63 -3.13 -11.59
N VAL A 442 7.21 -4.04 -10.72
CA VAL A 442 5.80 -4.45 -10.54
C VAL A 442 5.39 -4.23 -9.10
N ILE A 443 4.40 -3.38 -8.87
CA ILE A 443 3.83 -3.11 -7.55
C ILE A 443 2.46 -3.77 -7.46
N LEU A 444 2.35 -4.79 -6.62
CA LEU A 444 1.16 -5.60 -6.43
C LEU A 444 0.41 -5.19 -5.17
N ALA A 445 -0.92 -5.25 -5.23
CA ALA A 445 -1.80 -5.22 -4.06
C ALA A 445 -3.02 -6.12 -4.32
N LYS A 446 -3.38 -6.96 -3.34
CA LYS A 446 -4.65 -7.69 -3.33
C LYS A 446 -5.47 -7.24 -2.12
N GLY A 447 -6.63 -6.64 -2.38
CA GLY A 447 -7.58 -6.31 -1.32
C GLY A 447 -8.18 -7.57 -0.65
N PRO A 448 -8.81 -7.40 0.52
CA PRO A 448 -9.59 -8.46 1.14
C PRO A 448 -10.80 -8.81 0.27
N LEU A 449 -11.30 -10.04 0.41
CA LEU A 449 -12.50 -10.45 -0.30
C LEU A 449 -13.74 -9.83 0.36
N PRO A 450 -14.75 -9.42 -0.42
CA PRO A 450 -15.99 -8.93 0.17
C PRO A 450 -16.74 -10.03 0.93
N TRP A 451 -17.61 -9.63 1.86
CA TRP A 451 -18.50 -10.58 2.53
C TRP A 451 -19.37 -11.32 1.50
N PRO A 452 -19.44 -12.66 1.53
CA PRO A 452 -20.23 -13.41 0.55
C PRO A 452 -21.70 -12.97 0.50
N GLU A 453 -22.24 -12.89 -0.72
CA GLU A 453 -23.65 -12.60 -0.94
C GLU A 453 -24.52 -13.72 -0.34
N ARG A 454 -25.59 -13.31 0.34
CA ARG A 454 -26.50 -14.24 1.01
C ARG A 454 -27.15 -15.16 -0.03
N GLY A 455 -27.22 -16.45 0.28
CA GLY A 455 -27.85 -17.48 -0.54
C GLY A 455 -26.91 -18.13 -1.57
N ILE A 456 -25.71 -17.60 -1.78
CA ILE A 456 -24.72 -18.21 -2.68
C ILE A 456 -24.20 -19.52 -2.12
N ASP A 457 -23.95 -19.58 -0.82
CA ASP A 457 -23.59 -20.81 -0.11
C ASP A 457 -24.40 -20.91 1.19
N ALA A 458 -25.44 -21.76 1.16
CA ALA A 458 -26.29 -22.03 2.32
C ALA A 458 -25.49 -22.57 3.53
N LYS A 459 -24.36 -23.27 3.30
CA LYS A 459 -23.49 -23.72 4.39
C LYS A 459 -22.74 -22.55 5.01
N TRP A 460 -22.25 -21.62 4.19
CA TRP A 460 -21.65 -20.38 4.68
C TRP A 460 -22.64 -19.57 5.52
N ASP A 461 -23.85 -19.34 5.01
CA ASP A 461 -24.88 -18.57 5.72
C ASP A 461 -25.30 -19.24 7.03
N SER A 462 -25.48 -20.56 7.04
CA SER A 462 -25.80 -21.31 8.26
C SER A 462 -24.66 -21.25 9.28
N LYS A 463 -23.40 -21.32 8.80
CA LYS A 463 -22.22 -21.35 9.65
C LYS A 463 -21.89 -19.97 10.23
N TYR A 464 -21.94 -18.91 9.42
CA TYR A 464 -21.43 -17.57 9.72
C TYR A 464 -22.50 -16.49 9.85
N GLY A 465 -23.72 -16.76 9.40
CA GLY A 465 -24.85 -15.84 9.53
C GLY A 465 -25.20 -15.50 10.98
N LYS A 466 -25.91 -14.38 11.14
CA LYS A 466 -26.36 -13.89 12.45
C LYS A 466 -27.29 -14.91 13.10
N LYS A 467 -27.01 -15.28 14.35
CA LYS A 467 -27.87 -16.13 15.17
C LYS A 467 -28.57 -15.30 16.24
N GLU A 468 -29.88 -15.52 16.41
CA GLU A 468 -30.67 -14.83 17.42
C GLU A 468 -30.22 -15.21 18.83
N GLY A 469 -30.23 -14.24 19.75
CA GLY A 469 -29.84 -14.44 21.16
C GLY A 469 -28.34 -14.63 21.42
N GLU A 470 -27.49 -14.63 20.40
CA GLU A 470 -26.06 -14.80 20.58
C GLU A 470 -25.37 -13.52 21.06
N SER A 471 -24.43 -13.64 22.01
CA SER A 471 -23.65 -12.50 22.50
C SER A 471 -22.76 -11.89 21.42
N ALA A 472 -22.47 -10.59 21.54
CA ALA A 472 -21.59 -9.90 20.60
C ALA A 472 -20.19 -10.55 20.52
N GLU A 473 -19.65 -11.05 21.63
CA GLU A 473 -18.35 -11.74 21.64
C GLU A 473 -18.36 -13.02 20.81
N LYS A 474 -19.39 -13.87 20.96
CA LYS A 474 -19.53 -15.09 20.14
C LYS A 474 -19.72 -14.77 18.66
N GLN A 475 -20.46 -13.70 18.36
CA GLN A 475 -20.56 -13.20 16.99
C GLN A 475 -19.19 -12.74 16.45
N ALA A 476 -18.38 -12.05 17.26
CA ALA A 476 -17.02 -11.64 16.88
C ALA A 476 -16.08 -12.85 16.66
N GLU A 477 -16.10 -13.85 17.54
CA GLU A 477 -15.34 -15.11 17.37
C GLU A 477 -15.70 -15.77 16.03
N ARG A 478 -16.99 -15.82 15.70
CA ARG A 478 -17.47 -16.35 14.42
C ARG A 478 -16.97 -15.54 13.22
N MET A 479 -16.95 -14.21 13.32
CA MET A 479 -16.42 -13.33 12.26
C MET A 479 -14.91 -13.53 12.05
N ILE A 480 -14.14 -13.72 13.13
CA ILE A 480 -12.70 -14.06 13.05
C ILE A 480 -12.53 -15.39 12.31
N LYS A 481 -13.33 -16.42 12.66
CA LYS A 481 -13.31 -17.72 11.97
C LYS A 481 -13.80 -17.67 10.53
N ALA A 482 -14.67 -16.73 10.18
CA ALA A 482 -15.05 -16.49 8.78
C ALA A 482 -13.89 -15.91 7.99
N ALA A 483 -13.23 -14.87 8.55
CA ALA A 483 -12.09 -14.21 7.92
C ALA A 483 -10.90 -15.17 7.76
N GLU A 484 -10.64 -16.02 8.75
CA GLU A 484 -9.67 -17.11 8.68
C GLU A 484 -9.96 -18.05 7.50
N GLU A 485 -11.18 -18.57 7.40
CA GLU A 485 -11.54 -19.56 6.38
C GLU A 485 -11.38 -19.00 4.96
N ILE A 486 -11.87 -17.78 4.70
CA ILE A 486 -11.76 -17.14 3.39
C ILE A 486 -10.31 -16.77 3.07
N THR A 487 -9.56 -16.28 4.04
CA THR A 487 -8.14 -15.97 3.84
C THR A 487 -7.36 -17.25 3.50
N MET A 488 -7.61 -18.33 4.22
CA MET A 488 -6.94 -19.60 4.03
C MET A 488 -7.27 -20.28 2.71
N LYS A 489 -8.58 -20.41 2.39
CA LYS A 489 -9.04 -21.23 1.27
C LYS A 489 -9.01 -20.51 -0.08
N VAL A 490 -9.08 -19.18 -0.06
CA VAL A 490 -9.21 -18.39 -1.28
C VAL A 490 -8.03 -17.46 -1.43
N TRP A 491 -7.88 -16.51 -0.50
CA TRP A 491 -6.94 -15.41 -0.68
C TRP A 491 -5.47 -15.86 -0.71
N LEU A 492 -5.06 -16.76 0.19
CA LEU A 492 -3.68 -17.28 0.26
C LEU A 492 -3.26 -18.02 -1.02
N PRO A 493 -4.02 -19.02 -1.51
CA PRO A 493 -3.73 -19.65 -2.80
C PRO A 493 -3.58 -18.65 -3.94
N GLU A 494 -4.46 -17.65 -4.02
CA GLU A 494 -4.40 -16.64 -5.09
C GLU A 494 -3.12 -15.81 -5.05
N VAL A 495 -2.69 -15.35 -3.87
CA VAL A 495 -1.45 -14.60 -3.71
C VAL A 495 -0.25 -15.45 -4.11
N VAL A 496 -0.17 -16.70 -3.65
CA VAL A 496 0.94 -17.60 -3.97
C VAL A 496 0.97 -17.92 -5.48
N GLU A 497 -0.18 -18.18 -6.10
CA GLU A 497 -0.29 -18.37 -7.56
C GLU A 497 0.15 -17.12 -8.34
N THR A 498 -0.21 -15.94 -7.85
CA THR A 498 0.19 -14.65 -8.43
C THR A 498 1.70 -14.49 -8.38
N LEU A 499 2.32 -14.65 -7.20
CA LEU A 499 3.76 -14.54 -7.03
C LEU A 499 4.50 -15.55 -7.90
N LYS A 500 3.98 -16.78 -7.99
CA LYS A 500 4.51 -17.82 -8.89
C LYS A 500 4.47 -17.40 -10.35
N ALA A 501 3.40 -16.76 -10.81
CA ALA A 501 3.27 -16.33 -12.20
C ALA A 501 4.12 -15.11 -12.53
N VAL A 502 4.25 -14.17 -11.59
CA VAL A 502 5.08 -12.96 -11.74
C VAL A 502 6.56 -13.29 -11.69
N ARG A 503 7.01 -14.13 -10.75
CA ARG A 503 8.40 -14.59 -10.67
C ARG A 503 8.73 -15.71 -11.65
N GLY A 504 7.71 -16.40 -12.16
CA GLY A 504 7.86 -17.51 -13.08
C GLY A 504 8.32 -17.08 -14.48
N PRO A 505 8.97 -17.95 -15.25
CA PRO A 505 9.22 -17.71 -16.67
C PRO A 505 7.92 -17.45 -17.43
N PRO A 506 7.92 -16.60 -18.46
CA PRO A 506 9.05 -15.87 -19.05
C PRO A 506 9.37 -14.52 -18.38
N SER A 507 8.92 -14.23 -17.16
CA SER A 507 9.28 -12.97 -16.50
C SER A 507 10.80 -12.85 -16.33
N PRO A 508 11.37 -11.64 -16.33
CA PRO A 508 12.80 -11.40 -16.13
C PRO A 508 13.27 -11.88 -14.75
N VAL A 509 14.50 -12.38 -14.66
CA VAL A 509 15.09 -12.85 -13.38
C VAL A 509 15.28 -11.69 -12.40
N ASP A 510 15.51 -10.50 -12.92
CA ASP A 510 15.81 -9.27 -12.21
C ASP A 510 14.66 -8.26 -12.24
N GLN A 511 13.43 -8.74 -12.37
CA GLN A 511 12.27 -7.88 -12.17
C GLN A 511 12.12 -7.56 -10.69
N LEU A 512 12.02 -6.28 -10.33
CA LEU A 512 11.65 -5.88 -8.98
C LEU A 512 10.15 -6.02 -8.80
N VAL A 513 9.76 -6.82 -7.80
CA VAL A 513 8.37 -6.95 -7.36
C VAL A 513 8.28 -6.37 -5.96
N VAL A 514 7.35 -5.45 -5.75
CA VAL A 514 7.03 -4.86 -4.45
C VAL A 514 5.58 -5.15 -4.13
N TYR A 515 5.28 -5.48 -2.89
CA TYR A 515 3.91 -5.67 -2.43
C TYR A 515 3.49 -4.54 -1.51
N ARG A 516 2.31 -3.97 -1.73
CA ARG A 516 1.73 -2.91 -0.90
C ARG A 516 0.60 -3.47 -0.05
N GLY A 517 0.62 -3.18 1.26
CA GLY A 517 -0.40 -3.61 2.21
C GLY A 517 -1.80 -3.05 1.95
N GLY A 518 -2.82 -3.83 2.32
CA GLY A 518 -4.24 -3.43 2.32
C GLY A 518 -4.59 -2.53 3.52
N TRP A 519 -5.72 -1.81 3.45
CA TRP A 519 -6.06 -0.74 4.40
C TRP A 519 -7.40 -1.04 5.07
N ARG A 520 -7.51 -0.78 6.37
CA ARG A 520 -8.73 -1.03 7.15
C ARG A 520 -9.76 0.06 6.96
N VAL A 521 -11.03 -0.31 6.75
CA VAL A 521 -12.22 0.57 6.77
C VAL A 521 -12.50 1.10 8.17
N GLN A 522 -12.70 2.41 8.30
CA GLN A 522 -13.07 3.03 9.57
C GLN A 522 -14.61 3.12 9.66
N PRO A 523 -15.25 2.29 10.50
CA PRO A 523 -16.71 2.14 10.52
C PRO A 523 -17.46 3.36 11.08
N ASP A 524 -16.72 4.33 11.61
CA ASP A 524 -17.18 5.56 12.22
C ASP A 524 -16.84 6.80 11.37
N CYS A 525 -16.34 6.61 10.15
CA CYS A 525 -16.08 7.69 9.21
C CYS A 525 -17.39 8.39 8.75
N GLY A 526 -18.40 7.61 8.35
CA GLY A 526 -19.69 8.13 7.89
C GLY A 526 -20.66 8.53 9.02
N ALA A 527 -20.27 8.30 10.27
CA ALA A 527 -21.08 8.58 11.45
C ALA A 527 -20.92 10.02 11.97
N SER A 528 -20.22 10.89 11.23
CA SER A 528 -19.99 12.30 11.58
C SER A 528 -21.28 13.14 11.63
N SER A 529 -22.41 12.61 11.15
CA SER A 529 -23.74 13.20 11.32
C SER A 529 -24.47 12.72 12.58
N LEU A 530 -23.93 11.77 13.35
CA LEU A 530 -24.47 11.49 14.68
C LEU A 530 -24.13 12.71 15.55
N PRO A 531 -25.13 13.38 16.14
CA PRO A 531 -24.90 14.57 16.92
C PRO A 531 -23.86 14.27 17.99
N SER A 532 -22.89 15.16 18.16
CA SER A 532 -21.78 15.10 19.13
C SER A 532 -22.24 15.02 20.60
N THR A 533 -23.53 14.76 20.83
CA THR A 533 -24.29 14.91 22.06
C THR A 533 -24.05 13.83 23.10
N SER A 534 -23.09 12.90 22.93
CA SER A 534 -22.88 11.82 23.91
C SER A 534 -21.45 11.59 24.42
N PHE A 535 -20.48 12.44 24.05
CA PHE A 535 -19.18 12.49 24.76
C PHE A 535 -19.03 13.71 25.67
N SER A 536 -20.05 14.58 25.75
CA SER A 536 -20.20 15.53 26.85
C SER A 536 -20.79 14.80 28.07
N SER A 537 -20.04 13.87 28.67
CA SER A 537 -20.35 13.45 30.04
C SER A 537 -19.96 14.59 30.97
N GLY A 538 -20.93 15.09 31.73
CA GLY A 538 -20.76 16.20 32.66
C GLY A 538 -19.62 16.00 33.65
N ALA A 539 -19.09 17.14 34.09
CA ALA A 539 -18.28 17.33 35.28
C ALA A 539 -16.92 16.59 35.33
N GLU A 540 -16.00 16.94 34.44
CA GLU A 540 -14.61 17.27 34.80
C GLU A 540 -13.91 17.92 33.60
N SER A 541 -13.51 19.17 33.79
CA SER A 541 -13.25 20.20 32.79
C SER A 541 -11.76 20.34 32.45
N ASP A 542 -11.09 19.27 32.00
CA ASP A 542 -9.66 19.34 31.62
C ASP A 542 -9.28 18.52 30.38
N SER A 543 -10.25 17.94 29.66
CA SER A 543 -9.92 17.28 28.38
C SER A 543 -9.68 18.34 27.29
N PRO A 544 -8.53 18.31 26.60
CA PRO A 544 -8.24 19.27 25.53
C PRO A 544 -9.33 19.20 24.44
N PRO A 545 -9.70 20.35 23.83
CA PRO A 545 -10.75 20.40 22.83
C PRO A 545 -10.44 19.44 21.68
N SER A 546 -11.44 18.65 21.26
CA SER A 546 -11.32 17.81 20.08
C SER A 546 -10.98 18.69 18.87
N PRO A 547 -10.02 18.29 18.02
CA PRO A 547 -9.64 19.09 16.85
C PRO A 547 -10.85 19.32 15.92
N PRO A 548 -10.93 20.48 15.25
CA PRO A 548 -12.07 20.85 14.43
C PRO A 548 -12.20 19.91 13.23
N THR A 549 -13.44 19.58 12.85
CA THR A 549 -13.71 18.91 11.58
C THR A 549 -13.54 19.91 10.44
N SER A 550 -12.74 19.56 9.42
CA SER A 550 -12.54 20.37 8.22
C SER A 550 -13.31 19.74 7.02
N PRO A 551 -13.96 20.54 6.15
CA PRO A 551 -14.64 19.99 4.97
C PRO A 551 -13.66 19.19 4.11
N GLY A 552 -14.04 17.97 3.72
CA GLY A 552 -13.21 17.08 2.92
C GLY A 552 -12.22 16.21 3.71
N ASP A 553 -12.03 16.41 5.02
CA ASP A 553 -11.21 15.52 5.86
C ASP A 553 -12.00 14.46 6.60
N GLY A 554 -13.33 14.48 6.59
CA GLY A 554 -14.09 13.60 7.48
C GLY A 554 -13.78 13.85 8.97
N PRO A 555 -13.99 12.86 9.86
CA PRO A 555 -13.70 13.02 11.29
C PRO A 555 -12.21 13.16 11.59
N PRO A 556 -11.84 13.84 12.70
CA PRO A 556 -10.45 13.92 13.15
C PRO A 556 -9.86 12.55 13.46
N PRO A 557 -8.52 12.39 13.52
CA PRO A 557 -7.92 11.11 13.85
C PRO A 557 -8.32 10.62 15.26
N HIS A 558 -8.30 9.31 15.46
CA HIS A 558 -8.44 8.70 16.78
C HIS A 558 -7.34 9.20 17.70
N ALA A 559 -7.68 9.52 18.95
CA ALA A 559 -6.69 9.97 19.95
C ALA A 559 -5.63 8.91 20.28
N ARG A 560 -5.86 7.65 19.89
CA ARG A 560 -4.96 6.49 20.09
C ARG A 560 -5.14 5.52 18.93
N GLN A 561 -4.11 4.71 18.68
CA GLN A 561 -4.22 3.58 17.76
C GLN A 561 -5.41 2.67 18.13
N PRO A 562 -6.32 2.34 17.19
CA PRO A 562 -7.45 1.47 17.48
C PRO A 562 -6.99 0.09 17.95
N SER A 563 -7.50 -0.33 19.11
CA SER A 563 -7.35 -1.70 19.62
C SER A 563 -8.20 -2.68 18.82
N LEU A 564 -7.92 -3.98 18.92
CA LEU A 564 -8.76 -5.00 18.29
C LEU A 564 -10.18 -4.96 18.86
N HIS A 565 -10.34 -4.71 20.17
CA HIS A 565 -11.66 -4.53 20.79
C HIS A 565 -12.48 -3.41 20.12
N SER A 566 -11.88 -2.24 19.85
CA SER A 566 -12.57 -1.12 19.19
C SER A 566 -12.89 -1.39 17.71
N ILE A 567 -12.19 -2.34 17.08
CA ILE A 567 -12.51 -2.78 15.72
C ILE A 567 -13.71 -3.73 15.76
N LEU A 568 -13.71 -4.68 16.71
CA LEU A 568 -14.76 -5.68 16.88
C LEU A 568 -16.09 -5.05 17.35
N PHE A 569 -16.03 -4.09 18.28
CA PHE A 569 -17.20 -3.63 19.02
C PHE A 569 -17.38 -2.11 18.97
N ARG A 570 -18.66 -1.70 18.97
CA ARG A 570 -19.14 -0.34 19.18
C ARG A 570 -19.67 -0.19 20.62
N GLY A 571 -19.37 0.95 21.24
CA GLY A 571 -19.82 1.30 22.60
C GLY A 571 -18.67 1.46 23.58
N ALA A 572 -18.91 2.20 24.68
CA ALA A 572 -17.94 2.36 25.75
C ALA A 572 -17.74 1.05 26.52
N LEU A 573 -16.52 0.85 27.04
CA LEU A 573 -16.24 -0.23 27.99
C LEU A 573 -17.19 -0.09 29.21
N PRO A 574 -17.66 -1.20 29.80
CA PRO A 574 -18.72 -1.21 30.82
C PRO A 574 -18.32 -0.64 32.20
N SER A 575 -17.44 0.36 32.26
CA SER A 575 -16.98 0.97 33.52
C SER A 575 -18.01 1.88 34.20
N SER A 576 -19.21 2.06 33.63
CA SER A 576 -20.30 2.82 34.27
C SER A 576 -21.54 1.95 34.43
N SER A 577 -22.26 2.17 35.53
CA SER A 577 -23.48 1.44 35.95
C SER A 577 -24.66 1.52 34.97
N SER A 578 -24.51 2.21 33.83
CA SER A 578 -25.50 2.31 32.74
C SER A 578 -24.98 1.75 31.41
N ALA A 579 -24.07 0.75 31.47
CA ALA A 579 -23.41 0.19 30.30
C ALA A 579 -24.44 -0.24 29.23
N SER A 580 -24.46 0.50 28.11
CA SER A 580 -25.16 0.06 26.91
C SER A 580 -24.63 -1.31 26.51
N PRO A 581 -25.50 -2.24 26.06
CA PRO A 581 -25.07 -3.57 25.67
C PRO A 581 -24.00 -3.47 24.58
N LEU A 582 -22.92 -4.25 24.72
CA LEU A 582 -21.86 -4.34 23.72
C LEU A 582 -22.46 -4.70 22.36
N ARG A 583 -22.22 -3.88 21.34
CA ARG A 583 -22.72 -4.12 19.97
C ARG A 583 -21.54 -4.43 19.06
N LEU A 584 -21.71 -5.41 18.19
CA LEU A 584 -20.73 -5.70 17.14
C LEU A 584 -20.70 -4.54 16.14
N THR A 585 -19.51 -4.24 15.61
CA THR A 585 -19.35 -3.38 14.43
C THR A 585 -20.12 -3.96 13.24
N ASP A 586 -20.46 -3.12 12.26
CA ASP A 586 -21.05 -3.55 10.99
C ASP A 586 -20.31 -4.78 10.41
N PRO A 587 -21.01 -5.88 10.07
CA PRO A 587 -20.37 -7.13 9.64
C PRO A 587 -19.46 -6.99 8.42
N PHE A 588 -19.80 -6.16 7.44
CA PHE A 588 -19.00 -5.98 6.22
C PHE A 588 -17.67 -5.30 6.55
N SER A 589 -17.74 -4.17 7.26
CA SER A 589 -16.56 -3.41 7.71
C SER A 589 -15.68 -4.25 8.63
N LEU A 590 -16.30 -4.98 9.55
CA LEU A 590 -15.62 -5.89 10.47
C LEU A 590 -14.90 -7.00 9.71
N PHE A 591 -15.57 -7.68 8.79
CA PHE A 591 -14.99 -8.75 8.00
C PHE A 591 -13.82 -8.28 7.12
N HIS A 592 -13.97 -7.12 6.47
CA HIS A 592 -12.90 -6.46 5.71
C HIS A 592 -11.68 -6.19 6.59
N ASN A 593 -11.89 -5.60 7.77
CA ASN A 593 -10.80 -5.23 8.67
C ASN A 593 -10.07 -6.43 9.24
N LEU A 594 -10.81 -7.46 9.66
CA LEU A 594 -10.23 -8.71 10.14
C LEU A 594 -9.35 -9.35 9.07
N GLN A 595 -9.86 -9.48 7.85
CA GLN A 595 -9.06 -9.98 6.72
C GLN A 595 -7.83 -9.11 6.47
N THR A 596 -7.97 -7.79 6.41
CA THR A 596 -6.84 -6.88 6.15
C THR A 596 -5.71 -7.06 7.18
N ILE A 597 -6.04 -7.15 8.48
CA ILE A 597 -5.04 -7.36 9.54
C ILE A 597 -4.33 -8.70 9.35
N LEU A 598 -5.10 -9.77 9.14
CA LEU A 598 -4.55 -11.12 8.95
C LEU A 598 -3.65 -11.18 7.70
N GLN A 599 -4.14 -10.65 6.57
CA GLN A 599 -3.45 -10.66 5.28
C GLN A 599 -2.16 -9.86 5.29
N ASN A 600 -2.19 -8.62 5.80
CA ASN A 600 -1.00 -7.77 5.92
C ASN A 600 0.07 -8.45 6.77
N HIS A 601 -0.32 -9.05 7.91
CA HIS A 601 0.61 -9.77 8.76
C HIS A 601 1.24 -10.97 8.04
N LEU A 602 0.43 -11.84 7.42
CA LEU A 602 0.92 -13.03 6.71
C LEU A 602 1.85 -12.69 5.55
N LEU A 603 1.51 -11.65 4.76
CA LEU A 603 2.38 -11.17 3.68
C LEU A 603 3.73 -10.75 4.23
N ARG A 604 3.70 -9.91 5.25
CA ARG A 604 4.89 -9.29 5.83
C ARG A 604 5.81 -10.29 6.50
N THR A 605 5.27 -11.24 7.26
CA THR A 605 6.08 -12.10 8.15
C THR A 605 6.32 -13.49 7.60
N VAL A 606 5.48 -13.98 6.68
CA VAL A 606 5.53 -15.38 6.22
C VAL A 606 5.78 -15.46 4.72
N ILE A 607 4.93 -14.84 3.91
CA ILE A 607 4.92 -15.10 2.46
C ILE A 607 6.03 -14.33 1.77
N LEU A 608 5.98 -13.00 1.79
CA LEU A 608 6.85 -12.18 0.94
C LEU A 608 8.35 -12.31 1.22
N PRO A 609 8.81 -12.53 2.48
CA PRO A 609 10.22 -12.81 2.75
C PRO A 609 10.76 -14.02 1.97
N GLU A 610 9.99 -15.11 1.85
CA GLU A 610 10.40 -16.30 1.09
C GLU A 610 10.49 -16.06 -0.43
N TRP A 611 9.87 -14.98 -0.92
CA TRP A 611 9.82 -14.62 -2.34
C TRP A 611 10.74 -13.45 -2.70
N GLY A 612 11.54 -12.96 -1.75
CA GLY A 612 12.39 -11.78 -1.96
C GLY A 612 11.58 -10.56 -2.41
N VAL A 613 10.37 -10.38 -1.86
CA VAL A 613 9.46 -9.28 -2.21
C VAL A 613 9.39 -8.32 -1.02
N PRO A 614 9.82 -7.06 -1.17
CA PRO A 614 9.62 -6.05 -0.13
C PRO A 614 8.15 -5.76 0.10
N TYR A 615 7.78 -5.57 1.36
CA TYR A 615 6.43 -5.19 1.79
C TYR A 615 6.40 -3.73 2.23
N LEU A 616 5.48 -2.95 1.67
CA LEU A 616 5.21 -1.58 2.06
C LEU A 616 3.94 -1.51 2.91
N ASP A 617 4.12 -1.29 4.21
CA ASP A 617 3.03 -1.09 5.15
C ASP A 617 2.50 0.34 5.08
N LEU A 618 1.32 0.48 4.48
CA LEU A 618 0.61 1.76 4.41
C LEU A 618 -0.55 1.83 5.40
N GLU A 619 -0.89 0.72 6.07
CA GLU A 619 -2.04 0.66 6.97
C GLU A 619 -1.70 1.21 8.34
N THR A 620 -0.57 0.75 8.90
CA THR A 620 -0.18 1.11 10.26
C THR A 620 -0.12 2.63 10.50
N PRO A 621 0.61 3.43 9.69
CA PRO A 621 0.66 4.86 9.93
C PRO A 621 -0.73 5.50 9.80
N LEU A 622 -1.61 4.93 8.99
CA LEU A 622 -2.94 5.50 8.72
C LEU A 622 -4.04 4.96 9.63
N SER A 623 -3.73 3.99 10.49
CA SER A 623 -4.68 3.29 11.35
C SER A 623 -5.53 4.18 12.25
N VAL A 624 -5.01 5.37 12.59
CA VAL A 624 -5.69 6.37 13.44
C VAL A 624 -6.60 7.30 12.64
N TRP A 625 -6.43 7.40 11.33
CA TRP A 625 -7.17 8.37 10.52
C TRP A 625 -8.55 7.86 10.17
N ARG A 626 -9.55 8.68 10.50
CA ARG A 626 -10.97 8.42 10.25
C ARG A 626 -11.46 9.01 8.92
N SER A 627 -10.55 9.62 8.16
CA SER A 627 -10.79 10.27 6.87
C SER A 627 -10.70 9.31 5.70
N GLY A 628 -11.13 9.78 4.53
CA GLY A 628 -11.52 9.07 3.31
C GLY A 628 -10.65 8.01 2.64
N MET A 629 -9.62 7.52 3.30
CA MET A 629 -8.68 6.58 2.73
C MET A 629 -9.19 5.13 2.67
N VAL A 630 -10.50 4.90 2.60
CA VAL A 630 -11.06 3.65 3.11
C VAL A 630 -12.14 3.00 2.26
N GLY A 631 -11.75 2.38 1.15
CA GLY A 631 -12.54 1.32 0.55
C GLY A 631 -12.17 0.98 -0.88
N GLY A 632 -11.80 -0.29 -1.11
CA GLY A 632 -11.89 -0.87 -2.45
C GLY A 632 -13.35 -0.83 -2.93
N SER A 633 -13.57 -0.87 -4.24
CA SER A 633 -14.93 -0.87 -4.81
C SER A 633 -15.83 -2.00 -4.28
N ALA A 634 -15.22 -3.02 -3.66
CA ALA A 634 -15.86 -4.18 -3.05
C ALA A 634 -16.44 -3.94 -1.63
N SER A 635 -16.10 -2.83 -0.95
CA SER A 635 -16.57 -2.57 0.43
C SER A 635 -17.80 -1.68 0.53
N ALA A 636 -18.37 -1.23 -0.60
CA ALA A 636 -19.65 -0.53 -0.58
C ALA A 636 -20.78 -1.54 -0.26
N PRO A 637 -21.56 -1.38 0.84
CA PRO A 637 -22.65 -2.28 1.16
C PRO A 637 -23.63 -2.41 0.00
N PHE A 638 -23.79 -3.66 -0.43
CA PHE A 638 -24.67 -4.08 -1.49
C PHE A 638 -26.10 -4.08 -0.95
N SER A 639 -26.98 -3.27 -1.54
CA SER A 639 -28.42 -3.47 -1.43
C SER A 639 -28.92 -3.93 -2.78
N SER A 640 -29.27 -5.21 -2.89
CA SER A 640 -30.00 -5.72 -4.05
C SER A 640 -31.41 -5.15 -3.97
N SER A 641 -31.71 -4.07 -4.70
CA SER A 641 -33.10 -3.71 -4.95
C SER A 641 -33.72 -4.84 -5.75
N SER A 642 -34.68 -5.51 -5.12
CA SER A 642 -35.39 -6.66 -5.65
C SER A 642 -36.14 -6.28 -6.93
N GLY A 643 -35.85 -6.97 -8.02
CA GLY A 643 -36.79 -7.15 -9.13
C GLY A 643 -36.57 -6.31 -10.39
N ALA A 644 -35.51 -6.58 -11.14
CA ALA A 644 -35.56 -6.75 -12.60
C ALA A 644 -34.16 -7.05 -13.13
N GLY A 645 -34.05 -8.04 -14.02
CA GLY A 645 -32.79 -8.62 -14.47
C GLY A 645 -31.81 -7.62 -15.09
N ALA A 646 -30.75 -7.33 -14.35
CA ALA A 646 -29.36 -7.19 -14.80
C ALA A 646 -28.55 -6.83 -13.56
N GLY A 647 -27.71 -7.76 -13.09
CA GLY A 647 -26.88 -7.62 -11.89
C GLY A 647 -25.78 -6.57 -12.03
N LEU A 648 -26.16 -5.31 -12.24
CA LEU A 648 -25.32 -4.16 -11.95
C LEU A 648 -25.68 -3.68 -10.55
N VAL A 649 -24.75 -3.87 -9.63
CA VAL A 649 -24.85 -3.37 -8.26
C VAL A 649 -24.93 -1.86 -8.29
N ASP A 650 -26.08 -1.31 -7.91
CA ASP A 650 -26.21 0.12 -7.68
C ASP A 650 -25.68 0.48 -6.29
N GLN A 651 -24.43 0.96 -6.26
CA GLN A 651 -23.80 1.51 -5.06
C GLN A 651 -24.52 2.76 -4.50
N SER A 652 -25.55 3.29 -5.19
CA SER A 652 -26.36 4.41 -4.71
C SER A 652 -27.45 3.98 -3.71
N ALA A 653 -27.84 2.70 -3.68
CA ALA A 653 -28.98 2.21 -2.92
C ALA A 653 -28.65 1.67 -1.51
N ALA A 654 -27.47 2.00 -0.99
CA ALA A 654 -27.04 1.54 0.33
C ALA A 654 -27.86 2.22 1.46
N GLY A 655 -28.78 1.45 2.06
CA GLY A 655 -29.24 1.70 3.42
C GLY A 655 -30.62 2.35 3.56
N VAL A 656 -31.65 1.80 2.92
CA VAL A 656 -33.00 1.90 3.48
C VAL A 656 -33.49 0.46 3.65
N GLY A 657 -33.28 -0.08 4.85
CA GLY A 657 -34.08 -1.23 5.26
C GLY A 657 -35.55 -0.83 5.19
N GLU A 658 -36.38 -1.70 4.64
CA GLU A 658 -37.82 -1.50 4.36
C GLU A 658 -38.65 -1.07 5.61
N GLN A 659 -38.06 -1.11 6.81
CA GLN A 659 -38.66 -0.67 8.08
C GLN A 659 -38.36 0.79 8.51
N ALA A 660 -37.58 1.57 7.75
CA ALA A 660 -37.20 2.95 8.14
C ALA A 660 -38.02 4.07 7.45
N TYR A 661 -39.25 3.79 7.02
CA TYR A 661 -40.10 4.74 6.27
C TYR A 661 -40.73 5.88 7.12
N GLY A 662 -40.37 6.03 8.39
CA GLY A 662 -41.10 6.92 9.31
C GLY A 662 -40.53 8.34 9.48
N THR A 663 -39.22 8.52 9.57
CA THR A 663 -38.67 9.83 10.01
C THR A 663 -37.26 10.08 9.47
N GLY A 664 -37.17 10.87 8.40
CA GLY A 664 -35.98 11.69 8.09
C GLY A 664 -34.85 11.02 7.30
N LEU A 665 -34.82 11.32 5.99
CA LEU A 665 -33.64 11.43 5.12
C LEU A 665 -32.43 10.54 5.50
N GLY A 666 -32.50 9.26 5.14
CA GLY A 666 -31.33 8.39 5.06
C GLY A 666 -30.39 8.87 3.97
N VAL A 667 -29.40 9.66 4.37
CA VAL A 667 -28.35 10.21 3.52
C VAL A 667 -27.44 9.04 3.07
N GLY A 668 -27.73 8.45 1.91
CA GLY A 668 -27.02 7.25 1.40
C GLY A 668 -25.51 7.46 1.21
N LEU A 669 -24.74 6.38 1.03
CA LEU A 669 -23.27 6.39 0.99
C LEU A 669 -22.64 7.35 -0.04
N ARG A 670 -23.39 7.83 -1.03
CA ARG A 670 -22.95 8.86 -1.99
C ARG A 670 -23.25 10.30 -1.59
N SER A 671 -23.81 10.54 -0.41
CA SER A 671 -23.92 11.90 0.08
C SER A 671 -22.54 12.55 0.19
N ALA A 672 -22.50 13.86 0.06
CA ALA A 672 -21.27 14.62 0.25
C ALA A 672 -20.67 14.46 1.68
N ALA A 673 -21.38 13.83 2.62
CA ALA A 673 -20.88 13.52 3.97
C ALA A 673 -20.32 12.09 4.10
N SER A 674 -20.82 11.12 3.34
CA SER A 674 -20.45 9.69 3.44
C SER A 674 -19.56 9.20 2.30
N GLY A 675 -19.63 9.85 1.14
CA GLY A 675 -18.86 9.50 -0.06
C GLY A 675 -17.36 9.79 0.08
N ASP A 676 -16.96 10.48 1.14
CA ASP A 676 -15.56 10.73 1.47
C ASP A 676 -14.91 9.51 2.06
N CYS A 677 -15.60 8.68 2.82
CA CYS A 677 -15.00 7.55 3.52
C CYS A 677 -14.34 6.52 2.61
N LEU A 678 -14.82 6.37 1.38
CA LEU A 678 -14.29 5.39 0.43
C LEU A 678 -13.34 6.00 -0.62
N ARG A 679 -13.10 7.33 -0.58
CA ARG A 679 -12.33 8.04 -1.61
C ARG A 679 -11.07 8.67 -1.03
N TYR A 680 -9.93 8.18 -1.48
CA TYR A 680 -8.63 8.73 -1.14
C TYR A 680 -8.56 10.23 -1.42
N CYS A 681 -8.12 11.00 -0.43
CA CYS A 681 -7.87 12.42 -0.56
C CYS A 681 -6.37 12.66 -0.75
N LEU A 682 -5.97 13.28 -1.86
CA LEU A 682 -4.63 13.82 -2.06
C LEU A 682 -4.59 15.32 -1.70
N PRO A 683 -3.46 15.81 -1.15
CA PRO A 683 -2.42 15.03 -0.45
C PRO A 683 -3.00 14.26 0.75
N SER A 684 -2.38 13.15 1.11
CA SER A 684 -2.87 12.34 2.23
C SER A 684 -2.67 13.05 3.57
N PRO A 685 -3.38 12.63 4.65
CA PRO A 685 -3.14 13.14 5.99
C PRO A 685 -1.65 13.16 6.31
N GLY A 686 -1.14 14.36 6.57
CA GLY A 686 0.25 14.66 6.85
C GLY A 686 1.31 14.17 5.86
N GLY A 687 0.94 13.77 4.65
CA GLY A 687 1.88 13.19 3.70
C GLY A 687 2.32 11.76 4.06
N ALA A 688 1.61 11.05 4.94
CA ALA A 688 2.08 9.76 5.42
C ALA A 688 2.01 8.67 4.37
N VAL A 689 1.05 8.72 3.44
CA VAL A 689 0.99 7.78 2.32
C VAL A 689 2.14 8.02 1.37
N GLU A 690 2.45 9.28 1.08
CA GLU A 690 3.58 9.73 0.28
C GLU A 690 4.87 9.17 0.88
N GLU A 691 5.09 9.37 2.19
CA GLU A 691 6.30 8.91 2.86
C GLU A 691 6.35 7.37 2.96
N ALA A 692 5.25 6.70 3.30
CA ALA A 692 5.22 5.25 3.45
C ALA A 692 5.31 4.53 2.10
N PHE A 693 4.71 5.08 1.03
CA PHE A 693 4.72 4.50 -0.30
C PHE A 693 5.92 4.98 -1.13
N LEU A 694 5.98 6.26 -1.49
CA LEU A 694 7.07 6.81 -2.32
C LEU A 694 8.39 6.81 -1.56
N GLY A 695 8.38 7.17 -0.28
CA GLY A 695 9.57 7.09 0.57
C GLY A 695 10.00 5.64 0.84
N GLY A 696 9.05 4.70 0.96
CA GLY A 696 9.35 3.27 1.03
C GLY A 696 10.01 2.74 -0.24
N LEU A 697 9.45 3.09 -1.41
CA LEU A 697 10.04 2.79 -2.72
C LEU A 697 11.43 3.40 -2.86
N LEU A 698 11.59 4.68 -2.51
CA LEU A 698 12.88 5.37 -2.55
C LEU A 698 13.94 4.62 -1.74
N ARG A 699 13.59 4.16 -0.53
CA ARG A 699 14.51 3.37 0.31
C ARG A 699 14.87 2.03 -0.33
N ILE A 700 13.90 1.32 -0.91
CA ILE A 700 14.16 0.08 -1.67
C ILE A 700 15.14 0.37 -2.81
N PHE A 701 14.90 1.45 -3.55
CA PHE A 701 15.70 1.86 -4.70
C PHE A 701 17.13 2.24 -4.32
N GLU A 702 17.28 3.04 -3.27
CA GLU A 702 18.59 3.47 -2.79
C GLU A 702 19.42 2.30 -2.27
N ARG A 703 18.80 1.33 -1.60
CA ARG A 703 19.54 0.17 -1.08
C ARG A 703 19.87 -0.81 -2.18
N GLY A 704 18.89 -1.04 -3.03
CA GLY A 704 19.05 -1.87 -4.19
C GLY A 704 20.16 -1.40 -5.10
N TRP A 705 20.22 -0.12 -5.41
CA TRP A 705 21.01 0.33 -6.56
C TRP A 705 22.22 1.20 -6.20
N ALA A 706 22.40 1.60 -4.93
CA ALA A 706 23.47 2.54 -4.57
C ALA A 706 24.60 1.96 -3.70
N SER A 707 24.62 0.65 -3.40
CA SER A 707 25.58 0.09 -2.43
C SER A 707 27.04 0.08 -2.91
N THR A 708 27.29 -0.02 -4.23
CA THR A 708 28.62 0.13 -4.83
C THR A 708 28.54 1.00 -6.09
N ARG A 709 29.68 1.58 -6.51
CA ARG A 709 29.75 2.37 -7.75
C ARG A 709 29.37 1.54 -8.98
N GLU A 710 29.85 0.31 -9.04
CA GLU A 710 29.55 -0.65 -10.11
C GLU A 710 28.04 -0.98 -10.20
N ARG A 711 27.42 -1.30 -9.05
CA ARG A 711 25.96 -1.50 -8.98
C ARG A 711 25.20 -0.24 -9.42
N ARG A 712 25.65 0.94 -9.01
CA ARG A 712 25.00 2.19 -9.42
C ARG A 712 25.05 2.42 -10.93
N GLU A 713 26.21 2.22 -11.53
CA GLU A 713 26.42 2.37 -12.98
C GLU A 713 25.59 1.35 -13.78
N THR A 714 25.34 0.16 -13.23
CA THR A 714 24.56 -0.89 -13.89
C THR A 714 23.04 -0.66 -13.78
N TRP A 715 22.57 -0.05 -12.69
CA TRP A 715 21.16 -0.10 -12.33
C TRP A 715 20.41 1.24 -12.35
N VAL A 716 21.10 2.36 -12.63
CA VAL A 716 20.53 3.72 -12.58
C VAL A 716 20.94 4.54 -13.80
N GLY A 717 20.03 5.40 -14.27
CA GLY A 717 20.30 6.33 -15.36
C GLY A 717 20.67 5.62 -16.66
N ASP A 718 21.54 6.24 -17.46
CA ASP A 718 21.85 5.80 -18.83
C ASP A 718 22.57 4.44 -18.91
N GLY A 719 23.12 3.94 -17.79
CA GLY A 719 23.71 2.61 -17.74
C GLY A 719 22.68 1.49 -17.56
N PHE A 720 21.43 1.80 -17.23
CA PHE A 720 20.37 0.82 -17.10
C PHE A 720 19.74 0.49 -18.45
N GLU A 721 19.90 -0.76 -18.89
CA GLU A 721 19.20 -1.28 -20.06
C GLU A 721 17.80 -1.75 -19.68
N ASN A 722 16.78 -1.08 -20.23
CA ASN A 722 15.40 -1.48 -19.95
C ASN A 722 15.08 -2.85 -20.56
N LEU A 723 14.05 -3.51 -20.05
CA LEU A 723 13.72 -4.86 -20.51
C LEU A 723 13.45 -4.97 -22.02
N LYS A 724 12.88 -3.93 -22.64
CA LYS A 724 12.62 -3.92 -24.09
C LYS A 724 13.93 -3.92 -24.88
N GLU A 725 14.95 -3.23 -24.39
CA GLU A 725 16.29 -3.22 -24.98
C GLU A 725 16.96 -4.59 -24.80
N ARG A 726 16.93 -5.13 -23.59
CA ARG A 726 17.52 -6.44 -23.25
C ARG A 726 16.93 -7.61 -24.04
N THR A 727 15.63 -7.56 -24.31
CA THR A 727 14.92 -8.60 -25.08
C THR A 727 14.96 -8.38 -26.59
N GLY A 728 15.25 -7.17 -27.05
CA GLY A 728 15.36 -6.87 -28.48
C GLY A 728 16.75 -7.17 -29.07
N SER A 729 17.77 -7.32 -28.22
CA SER A 729 19.14 -7.66 -28.59
C SER A 729 19.43 -9.17 -28.67
N SER A 730 18.52 -10.01 -28.16
CA SER A 730 18.57 -11.47 -28.23
C SER A 730 17.79 -12.01 -29.42
#